data_AF-A0A517SN14-F1
#
_entry.id   AF-A0A517SN14-F1
#
_cell.length_a   1.000
_cell.length_b   1.000
_cell.length_c   1.000
_cell.angle_alpha   90.00
_cell.angle_beta   90.00
_cell.angle_gamma   90.00
#
_symmetry.space_group_name_H-M   'P 1'
#
loop_
_entity.id
_entity.type
_entity.pdbx_description
1 polymer ?
#
loop_
_entity_poly.entity_id
_entity_poly.type
_entity_poly.pdbx_seq_one_letter_code
_entity_poly.pdbx_strand_id
1 'polypeptide(L)'
;MPVASPPRPLSAEASSRLEQADAAVRTADPTAFPIAQRVLKRVITQDLGLTGLGLNIPHRKSWGLAANRAQQLLEPDELGLASYDALPPHVLLLARPEDDELERLGASELCLRYWRMLFHIRVHRALDEALETGRLTDRLVRQHVEAIGQVAFDEIDVMLRREKYLPPDHTRTMAFIEFAAVFLELKHFEPGWLDAYFPGLGDVSAAEKVLAGYLNSDELLVETHVEGAPRQPLSPPPADEPGASLWWTDDDEKPRGPQSYHRLGERAVKASARGNNARAARLWLQAAYHSPSLLSGDAVLHARREISALTLRLQAALRFADHEAEEWTEALFALLAAARPGFWNPDARLLYDLQRVVLDHERDVFVVDSWKWLRSFGNRPLRRKLPYQREVMMCRHLKSAIRRLTSSRLTGRLRDSLSHLLHHAADEAEIQLRDRLRPVIDGAMTDVKLEPANVPERVARTKVIEECLDVIADQGHLNLGHLRDAISRNQLKFRDLSDRDLLTGGPLLQLDRRLDSVLDGVYQRGEFYLRWLQRLSSATFGTPVGRWLTLYLIVPFGGAYIVLAGLDHLLELIKHFVPGFPHQPLVSKKTPEITIPVLGAVGTFFLALIHSPPLRKVIGRGFSSFWSVLKGVAFDIPARLLKQPAVKAFLRSRPIVAFRRHLLFPLFVTAILFPLARGPSTFVAQNPWAVASIIFGLSMVLLNSRIGRTFEATTAEWFEWTWYTVRVRIFVALFEGIMDFFKRVMEWIERVLYAVDEWLRFKSGESQVTLVIKAVLGLFWSFIAYLIRFCVTLLIEPQINPIKHFPVVTVSHKIILPMQPMLAGQLAPAMGHAYANTVAGAIIFGIPGVFGFLVWELKENWRLYAANRSPTLKPTIVGSHGETVTRLLRPGFHSGALPKGYAKLRRAERRFDSGKRAAIARAHEKLHHVERDFQHFVERELIHLLEASGLVDAGELHVAEIHVTANTIQWSLASRRFPDDPLQATFAEQSGFLVAGIDGTGWLDLLGTQRRIACGIAVAGFYALSGVDIVREHLASALHRRYHSYDIADSGLVVWPEPDFEAEITYPFSDSRTLSPRPARLAERYQLPRLETDDLFFARTAIRWSDWIEFWSRPAASFDATIAGHLPNVLPKGR
;
A
#
# COMPACT_ATOMS: atom_id res chain seq x y z
N MET A 1 3.27 -14.96 26.12
CA MET A 1 4.55 -14.25 25.87
C MET A 1 5.57 -14.76 26.88
N PRO A 2 6.81 -15.11 26.49
CA PRO A 2 7.85 -15.39 27.46
C PRO A 2 8.33 -14.06 28.08
N VAL A 3 8.56 -14.09 29.39
CA VAL A 3 9.12 -13.00 30.19
C VAL A 3 10.50 -12.65 29.62
N ALA A 4 10.73 -11.37 29.34
CA ALA A 4 12.04 -10.88 28.89
C ALA A 4 13.12 -11.29 29.92
N SER A 5 14.14 -12.00 29.45
CA SER A 5 15.32 -12.32 30.25
C SER A 5 16.02 -11.03 30.71
N PRO A 6 16.64 -11.01 31.91
CA PRO A 6 17.44 -9.87 32.34
C PRO A 6 18.60 -9.62 31.35
N PRO A 7 19.01 -8.36 31.13
CA PRO A 7 20.07 -8.01 30.19
C PRO A 7 21.37 -8.74 30.56
N ARG A 8 22.03 -9.35 29.57
CA ARG A 8 23.34 -9.96 29.75
C ARG A 8 24.38 -8.86 29.98
N PRO A 9 25.36 -9.06 30.88
CA PRO A 9 26.46 -8.11 31.03
C PRO A 9 27.32 -8.08 29.75
N LEU A 10 27.66 -6.87 29.29
CA LEU A 10 28.56 -6.60 28.17
C LEU A 10 29.88 -7.38 28.29
N SER A 11 30.37 -7.92 27.17
CA SER A 11 31.69 -8.57 27.13
C SER A 11 32.82 -7.55 27.31
N ALA A 12 33.93 -7.96 27.93
CA ALA A 12 35.11 -7.10 28.13
C ALA A 12 35.68 -6.57 26.80
N GLU A 13 35.63 -7.38 25.72
CA GLU A 13 36.02 -6.97 24.38
C GLU A 13 35.09 -5.90 23.78
N ALA A 14 33.78 -5.99 24.02
CA ALA A 14 32.83 -4.97 23.58
C ALA A 14 33.07 -3.64 24.30
N SER A 15 33.29 -3.67 25.63
CA SER A 15 33.60 -2.48 26.42
C SER A 15 34.91 -1.81 25.99
N SER A 16 35.97 -2.59 25.77
CA SER A 16 37.26 -2.04 25.32
C SER A 16 37.18 -1.41 23.92
N ARG A 17 36.44 -2.04 22.99
CA ARG A 17 36.20 -1.46 21.65
C ARG A 17 35.41 -0.16 21.70
N LEU A 18 34.43 -0.06 22.60
CA LEU A 18 33.66 1.16 22.81
C LEU A 18 34.54 2.29 23.37
N GLU A 19 35.38 2.02 24.36
CA GLU A 19 36.31 3.01 24.92
C GLU A 19 37.30 3.55 23.88
N GLN A 20 37.86 2.66 23.04
CA GLN A 20 38.76 3.06 21.95
C GLN A 20 38.05 3.92 20.91
N ALA A 21 36.84 3.53 20.49
CA ALA A 21 36.06 4.29 19.53
C ALA A 21 35.63 5.66 20.10
N ASP A 22 35.25 5.72 21.38
CA ASP A 22 34.91 6.97 22.05
C ASP A 22 36.13 7.91 22.13
N ALA A 23 37.32 7.38 22.42
CA ALA A 23 38.56 8.16 22.40
C ALA A 23 38.89 8.68 20.99
N ALA A 24 38.72 7.85 19.95
CA ALA A 24 38.94 8.25 18.56
C ALA A 24 38.01 9.39 18.13
N VAL A 25 36.74 9.38 18.56
CA VAL A 25 35.81 10.49 18.33
C VAL A 25 36.29 11.79 18.99
N ARG A 26 36.77 11.71 20.23
CA ARG A 26 37.27 12.88 20.99
C ARG A 26 38.52 13.49 20.37
N THR A 27 39.36 12.67 19.76
CA THR A 27 40.54 13.11 19.01
C THR A 27 40.16 13.76 17.69
N ALA A 28 39.17 13.21 16.98
CA ALA A 28 38.67 13.78 15.73
C ALA A 28 37.97 15.14 15.94
N ASP A 29 37.14 15.27 16.97
CA ASP A 29 36.53 16.54 17.36
C ASP A 29 36.42 16.65 18.90
N PRO A 30 37.19 17.57 19.54
CA PRO A 30 37.14 17.78 20.98
C PRO A 30 35.77 18.26 21.51
N THR A 31 34.91 18.78 20.63
CA THR A 31 33.54 19.20 20.96
C THR A 31 32.54 18.05 20.97
N ALA A 32 32.93 16.86 20.46
CA ALA A 32 32.08 15.68 20.41
C ALA A 32 32.17 14.85 21.69
N PHE A 33 31.02 14.38 22.18
CA PHE A 33 30.89 13.58 23.40
C PHE A 33 29.97 12.38 23.16
N PRO A 34 30.51 11.16 23.09
CA PRO A 34 29.71 9.94 23.10
C PRO A 34 29.02 9.75 24.46
N ILE A 35 27.69 9.65 24.46
CA ILE A 35 26.87 9.50 25.66
C ILE A 35 25.87 8.35 25.51
N ALA A 36 25.38 7.83 26.64
CA ALA A 36 24.35 6.79 26.61
C ALA A 36 23.07 7.29 25.92
N GLN A 37 22.47 6.47 25.05
CA GLN A 37 21.29 6.87 24.27
C GLN A 37 20.11 7.36 25.12
N ARG A 38 19.93 6.78 26.32
CA ARG A 38 18.93 7.22 27.31
C ARG A 38 19.14 8.66 27.78
N VAL A 39 20.41 9.07 27.94
CA VAL A 39 20.77 10.43 28.36
C VAL A 39 20.50 11.39 27.21
N LEU A 40 20.90 11.04 25.99
CA LEU A 40 20.62 11.85 24.79
C LEU A 40 19.12 12.09 24.61
N LYS A 41 18.29 11.05 24.69
CA LYS A 41 16.82 11.16 24.61
C LYS A 41 16.26 12.13 25.66
N ARG A 42 16.73 12.03 26.91
CA ARG A 42 16.32 12.92 28.00
C ARG A 42 16.69 14.37 27.69
N VAL A 43 17.92 14.60 27.24
CA VAL A 43 18.44 15.93 26.89
C VAL A 43 17.61 16.56 25.77
N ILE A 44 17.40 15.85 24.65
CA ILE A 44 16.58 16.34 23.52
C ILE A 44 15.16 16.70 23.99
N THR A 45 14.55 15.83 24.81
CA THR A 45 13.19 16.05 25.34
C THR A 45 13.12 17.32 26.19
N GLN A 46 14.09 17.54 27.07
CA GLN A 46 14.13 18.72 27.95
C GLN A 46 14.53 19.98 27.20
N ASP A 47 15.40 19.87 26.20
CA ASP A 47 15.88 21.00 25.42
C ASP A 47 14.79 21.59 24.52
N LEU A 48 14.13 20.72 23.75
CA LEU A 48 12.95 21.07 22.94
C LEU A 48 11.71 21.37 23.82
N GLY A 49 11.78 21.10 25.12
CA GLY A 49 10.68 21.29 26.07
C GLY A 49 9.43 20.50 25.70
N LEU A 50 9.62 19.30 25.13
CA LEU A 50 8.57 18.36 24.81
C LEU A 50 7.97 17.87 26.13
N THR A 51 6.79 18.39 26.48
CA THR A 51 6.07 18.03 27.70
C THR A 51 4.81 17.25 27.32
N GLY A 52 4.89 15.92 27.34
CA GLY A 52 3.73 15.07 27.06
C GLY A 52 4.08 13.60 26.82
N LEU A 53 3.19 12.71 27.24
CA LEU A 53 3.19 11.29 26.85
C LEU A 53 2.90 11.19 25.34
N GLY A 54 3.81 10.62 24.56
CA GLY A 54 3.59 10.34 23.14
C GLY A 54 4.15 11.35 22.12
N LEU A 55 5.08 12.24 22.50
CA LEU A 55 5.75 13.15 21.58
C LEU A 55 6.99 12.50 20.95
N ASN A 56 7.07 12.53 19.62
CA ASN A 56 8.16 11.92 18.84
C ASN A 56 9.48 12.66 19.11
N ILE A 57 10.45 12.03 19.79
CA ILE A 57 11.80 12.58 20.00
C ILE A 57 12.58 12.54 18.67
N PRO A 58 12.90 13.69 18.05
CA PRO A 58 13.73 13.76 16.85
C PRO A 58 15.18 13.38 17.17
N HIS A 59 16.02 13.09 16.17
CA HIS A 59 17.47 12.95 16.32
C HIS A 59 17.97 12.01 17.44
N ARG A 60 17.51 10.76 17.44
CA ARG A 60 17.91 9.79 18.49
C ARG A 60 19.40 9.37 18.45
N LYS A 61 20.20 9.93 17.53
CA LYS A 61 21.58 9.55 17.23
C LYS A 61 22.60 10.63 17.59
N SER A 62 22.26 11.92 17.47
CA SER A 62 23.16 13.02 17.79
C SER A 62 22.39 14.31 18.12
N TRP A 63 22.97 15.20 18.92
CA TRP A 63 22.35 16.50 19.25
C TRP A 63 23.41 17.56 19.60
N GLY A 64 23.22 18.80 19.15
CA GLY A 64 24.10 19.93 19.43
C GLY A 64 23.52 20.86 20.50
N LEU A 65 24.36 21.37 21.41
CA LEU A 65 23.97 22.30 22.47
C LEU A 65 25.03 23.38 22.68
N ALA A 66 24.60 24.57 23.12
CA ALA A 66 25.51 25.54 23.74
C ALA A 66 25.95 25.08 25.14
N ALA A 67 27.16 25.42 25.55
CA ALA A 67 27.79 25.00 26.82
C ALA A 67 26.90 25.28 28.04
N ASN A 68 26.33 26.48 28.10
CA ASN A 68 25.43 26.92 29.19
C ASN A 68 24.17 26.05 29.30
N ARG A 69 23.68 25.54 28.17
CA ARG A 69 22.50 24.67 28.11
C ARG A 69 22.87 23.24 28.47
N ALA A 70 24.02 22.75 28.00
CA ALA A 70 24.55 21.45 28.40
C ALA A 70 24.72 21.33 29.92
N GLN A 71 25.30 22.36 30.57
CA GLN A 71 25.46 22.41 32.04
C GLN A 71 24.14 22.36 32.82
N GLN A 72 23.01 22.72 32.21
CA GLN A 72 21.68 22.66 32.83
C GLN A 72 21.00 21.29 32.70
N LEU A 73 21.38 20.51 31.68
CA LEU A 73 20.67 19.30 31.26
C LEU A 73 21.45 18.00 31.50
N LEU A 74 22.77 18.13 31.64
CA LEU A 74 23.71 17.04 31.85
C LEU A 74 24.41 17.22 33.21
N GLU A 75 24.98 16.14 33.70
CA GLU A 75 25.95 16.13 34.81
C GLU A 75 27.37 15.87 34.24
N PRO A 76 28.47 16.27 34.91
CA PRO A 76 29.82 16.06 34.37
C PRO A 76 30.15 14.59 34.08
N ASP A 77 29.69 13.68 34.94
CA ASP A 77 29.89 12.23 34.80
C ASP A 77 29.18 11.65 33.57
N GLU A 78 28.04 12.23 33.16
CA GLU A 78 27.33 11.82 31.95
C GLU A 78 28.08 12.19 30.66
N LEU A 79 28.98 13.18 30.72
CA LEU A 79 29.90 13.58 29.64
C LEU A 79 31.28 12.90 29.76
N GLY A 80 31.50 12.08 30.78
CA GLY A 80 32.82 11.52 31.09
C GLY A 80 33.83 12.57 31.57
N LEU A 81 33.36 13.67 32.15
CA LEU A 81 34.17 14.77 32.68
C LEU A 81 34.17 14.78 34.22
N ALA A 82 35.25 15.26 34.83
CA ALA A 82 35.33 15.46 36.28
C ALA A 82 34.67 16.78 36.74
N SER A 83 34.72 17.83 35.90
CA SER A 83 34.10 19.13 36.11
C SER A 83 33.74 19.79 34.76
N TYR A 84 33.03 20.93 34.80
CA TYR A 84 32.65 21.69 33.60
C TYR A 84 33.72 22.66 33.09
N ASP A 85 34.88 22.75 33.74
CA ASP A 85 35.88 23.80 33.47
C ASP A 85 36.50 23.68 32.06
N ALA A 86 36.49 22.48 31.49
CA ALA A 86 37.00 22.16 30.15
C ALA A 86 35.90 22.03 29.08
N LEU A 87 34.68 22.50 29.33
CA LEU A 87 33.56 22.35 28.39
C LEU A 87 33.69 23.35 27.24
N PRO A 88 33.74 22.90 25.96
CA PRO A 88 33.81 23.80 24.82
C PRO A 88 32.52 24.62 24.67
N PRO A 89 32.55 25.77 23.96
CA PRO A 89 31.38 26.65 23.80
C PRO A 89 30.14 25.95 23.22
N HIS A 90 30.38 24.93 22.39
CA HIS A 90 29.35 24.06 21.81
C HIS A 90 29.72 22.61 22.08
N VAL A 91 28.71 21.80 22.40
CA VAL A 91 28.82 20.40 22.77
C VAL A 91 28.01 19.57 21.77
N LEU A 92 28.66 18.63 21.09
CA LEU A 92 28.05 17.71 20.12
C LEU A 92 27.89 16.34 20.79
N LEU A 93 26.68 15.95 21.12
CA LEU A 93 26.38 14.69 21.77
C LEU A 93 26.16 13.60 20.71
N LEU A 94 26.83 12.45 20.86
CA LEU A 94 26.66 11.28 19.98
C LEU A 94 26.12 10.10 20.77
N ALA A 95 25.14 9.37 20.25
CA ALA A 95 24.56 8.22 20.94
C ALA A 95 25.48 7.00 20.86
N ARG A 96 25.84 6.44 22.02
CA ARG A 96 26.42 5.09 22.11
C ARG A 96 25.43 4.03 21.62
N PRO A 97 25.90 2.93 20.99
CA PRO A 97 25.05 1.78 20.67
C PRO A 97 24.45 1.16 21.95
N GLU A 98 23.31 0.48 21.82
CA GLU A 98 22.80 -0.36 22.90
C GLU A 98 23.67 -1.62 23.05
N ASP A 99 23.66 -2.23 24.24
CA ASP A 99 24.55 -3.36 24.57
C ASP A 99 24.45 -4.52 23.56
N ASP A 100 23.23 -4.89 23.19
CA ASP A 100 22.94 -5.94 22.20
C ASP A 100 23.48 -5.63 20.80
N GLU A 101 23.61 -4.35 20.46
CA GLU A 101 24.10 -3.86 19.17
C GLU A 101 25.62 -3.79 19.17
N LEU A 102 26.22 -3.33 20.27
CA LEU A 102 27.66 -3.27 20.48
C LEU A 102 28.32 -4.66 20.45
N GLU A 103 27.63 -5.69 20.94
CA GLU A 103 28.11 -7.07 20.83
C GLU A 103 28.26 -7.55 19.37
N ARG A 104 27.45 -7.02 18.45
CA ARG A 104 27.45 -7.43 17.03
C ARG A 104 28.42 -6.64 16.16
N LEU A 105 28.60 -5.35 16.46
CA LEU A 105 29.38 -4.45 15.62
C LEU A 105 30.89 -4.73 15.75
N GLY A 106 31.60 -4.78 14.64
CA GLY A 106 33.06 -4.76 14.62
C GLY A 106 33.63 -3.39 15.03
N ALA A 107 34.92 -3.31 15.38
CA ALA A 107 35.55 -2.04 15.75
C ALA A 107 35.50 -1.00 14.60
N SER A 108 35.78 -1.44 13.36
CA SER A 108 35.72 -0.56 12.20
C SER A 108 34.30 -0.09 11.85
N GLU A 109 33.30 -0.97 12.03
CA GLU A 109 31.88 -0.62 11.85
C GLU A 109 31.40 0.38 12.91
N LEU A 110 31.89 0.25 14.15
CA LEU A 110 31.60 1.18 15.23
C LEU A 110 32.21 2.57 14.95
N CYS A 111 33.47 2.64 14.52
CA CYS A 111 34.10 3.90 14.12
C CYS A 111 33.39 4.53 12.89
N LEU A 112 33.00 3.73 11.90
CA LEU A 112 32.22 4.23 10.75
C LEU A 112 30.87 4.80 11.18
N ARG A 113 30.18 4.14 12.14
CA ARG A 113 28.93 4.66 12.71
C ARG A 113 29.15 6.01 13.40
N TYR A 114 30.21 6.14 14.19
CA TYR A 114 30.53 7.41 14.83
C TYR A 114 30.92 8.50 13.83
N TRP A 115 31.70 8.18 12.80
CA TRP A 115 32.05 9.11 11.74
C TRP A 115 30.79 9.66 11.04
N ARG A 116 29.83 8.79 10.71
CA ARG A 116 28.53 9.22 10.16
C ARG A 116 27.78 10.18 11.09
N MET A 117 27.69 9.86 12.37
CA MET A 117 26.97 10.71 13.34
C MET A 117 27.68 12.04 13.59
N LEU A 118 29.02 12.04 13.61
CA LEU A 118 29.84 13.24 13.78
C LEU A 118 29.74 14.15 12.55
N PHE A 119 29.91 13.58 11.35
CA PHE A 119 29.70 14.31 10.09
C PHE A 119 28.31 14.95 10.04
N HIS A 120 27.27 14.16 10.31
CA HIS A 120 25.88 14.63 10.32
C HIS A 120 25.67 15.83 11.24
N ILE A 121 26.13 15.76 12.50
CA ILE A 121 25.92 16.86 13.46
C ILE A 121 26.82 18.07 13.19
N ARG A 122 27.97 17.89 12.51
CA ARG A 122 28.82 18.99 12.05
C ARG A 122 28.20 19.78 10.92
N VAL A 123 27.47 19.12 10.01
CA VAL A 123 26.64 19.80 9.00
C VAL A 123 25.56 20.65 9.69
N HIS A 124 24.86 20.11 10.69
CA HIS A 124 23.92 20.90 11.51
C HIS A 124 24.57 22.14 12.08
N ARG A 125 25.73 21.99 12.75
CA ARG A 125 26.41 23.11 13.39
C ARG A 125 26.82 24.19 12.38
N ALA A 126 27.33 23.81 11.21
CA ALA A 126 27.73 24.75 10.16
C ALA A 126 26.54 25.60 9.67
N LEU A 127 25.35 24.99 9.53
CA LEU A 127 24.13 25.69 9.12
C LEU A 127 23.50 26.52 10.26
N ASP A 128 23.55 26.03 11.51
CA ASP A 128 23.15 26.80 12.68
C ASP A 128 24.02 28.05 12.85
N GLU A 129 25.34 27.93 12.62
CA GLU A 129 26.25 29.08 12.61
C GLU A 129 25.92 30.05 11.46
N ALA A 130 25.51 29.55 10.29
CA ALA A 130 25.04 30.40 9.20
C ALA A 130 23.76 31.16 9.58
N LEU A 131 22.86 30.57 10.37
CA LEU A 131 21.69 31.26 10.94
C LEU A 131 22.10 32.32 11.97
N GLU A 132 22.97 31.97 12.92
CA GLU A 132 23.44 32.87 13.97
C GLU A 132 24.16 34.11 13.39
N THR A 133 24.94 33.91 12.33
CA THR A 133 25.67 34.97 11.62
C THR A 133 24.83 35.71 10.58
N GLY A 134 23.58 35.30 10.36
CA GLY A 134 22.66 35.89 9.38
C GLY A 134 23.00 35.59 7.91
N ARG A 135 23.97 34.71 7.63
CA ARG A 135 24.27 34.22 6.26
C ARG A 135 23.15 33.35 5.70
N LEU A 136 22.43 32.65 6.57
CA LEU A 136 21.19 31.93 6.26
C LEU A 136 20.04 32.63 7.00
N THR A 137 18.91 32.83 6.31
CA THR A 137 17.69 33.42 6.89
C THR A 137 16.47 32.65 6.40
N ASP A 138 15.34 32.75 7.09
CA ASP A 138 14.09 32.09 6.66
C ASP A 138 13.68 32.47 5.23
N ARG A 139 13.99 33.71 4.81
CA ARG A 139 13.82 34.20 3.43
C ARG A 139 14.66 33.40 2.44
N LEU A 140 15.96 33.24 2.71
CA LEU A 140 16.87 32.47 1.87
C LEU A 140 16.49 30.99 1.85
N VAL A 141 16.04 30.42 2.97
CA VAL A 141 15.52 29.04 3.00
C VAL A 141 14.35 28.87 2.02
N ARG A 142 13.41 29.83 1.96
CA ARG A 142 12.30 29.77 0.98
C ARG A 142 12.80 29.81 -0.46
N GLN A 143 13.80 30.64 -0.76
CA GLN A 143 14.43 30.70 -2.09
C GLN A 143 15.13 29.39 -2.44
N HIS A 144 15.83 28.78 -1.49
CA HIS A 144 16.49 27.49 -1.67
C HIS A 144 15.50 26.34 -1.87
N VAL A 145 14.41 26.36 -1.11
CA VAL A 145 13.30 25.41 -1.29
C VAL A 145 12.66 25.59 -2.67
N GLU A 146 12.49 26.81 -3.16
CA GLU A 146 12.02 27.06 -4.54
C GLU A 146 13.00 26.51 -5.57
N ALA A 147 14.32 26.71 -5.37
CA ALA A 147 15.36 26.20 -6.27
C ALA A 147 15.44 24.66 -6.30
N ILE A 148 15.16 24.00 -5.17
CA ILE A 148 15.03 22.54 -5.06
C ILE A 148 13.69 22.05 -5.62
N GLY A 149 12.63 22.86 -5.47
CA GLY A 149 11.25 22.58 -5.84
C GLY A 149 10.34 22.38 -4.62
N GLN A 150 9.24 23.14 -4.54
CA GLN A 150 8.29 23.09 -3.41
C GLN A 150 7.74 21.67 -3.15
N VAL A 151 7.32 20.98 -4.22
CA VAL A 151 6.72 19.64 -4.12
C VAL A 151 7.73 18.59 -3.65
N ALA A 152 8.95 18.66 -4.17
CA ALA A 152 10.04 17.78 -3.76
C ALA A 152 10.41 18.02 -2.29
N PHE A 153 10.41 19.28 -1.85
CA PHE A 153 10.68 19.62 -0.46
C PHE A 153 9.56 19.20 0.50
N ASP A 154 8.30 19.28 0.09
CA ASP A 154 7.19 18.71 0.87
C ASP A 154 7.34 17.19 1.04
N GLU A 155 7.84 16.50 0.00
CA GLU A 155 8.16 15.07 0.10
C GLU A 155 9.26 14.80 1.12
N ILE A 156 10.35 15.57 1.03
CA ILE A 156 11.48 15.53 1.95
C ILE A 156 10.98 15.72 3.39
N ASP A 157 10.17 16.75 3.64
CA ASP A 157 9.63 17.04 4.97
C ASP A 157 8.80 15.87 5.52
N VAL A 158 7.88 15.33 4.70
CA VAL A 158 7.06 14.18 5.05
C VAL A 158 7.93 12.95 5.34
N MET A 159 8.98 12.72 4.55
CA MET A 159 9.90 11.61 4.75
C MET A 159 10.66 11.76 6.07
N LEU A 160 11.28 12.92 6.30
CA LEU A 160 12.05 13.21 7.51
C LEU A 160 11.18 13.09 8.77
N ARG A 161 9.95 13.59 8.71
CA ARG A 161 8.95 13.45 9.78
C ARG A 161 8.63 11.97 10.06
N ARG A 162 8.48 11.14 9.02
CA ARG A 162 8.16 9.70 9.15
C ARG A 162 9.33 8.86 9.65
N GLU A 163 10.54 9.15 9.20
CA GLU A 163 11.77 8.49 9.69
C GLU A 163 12.20 9.03 11.06
N LYS A 164 11.45 9.99 11.62
CA LYS A 164 11.63 10.57 12.97
C LYS A 164 12.87 11.44 13.12
N TYR A 165 13.24 12.12 12.05
CA TYR A 165 14.26 13.16 12.05
C TYR A 165 13.70 14.50 12.57
N LEU A 166 12.44 14.82 12.28
CA LEU A 166 11.83 16.11 12.66
C LEU A 166 10.87 16.03 13.87
N PRO A 167 10.85 17.06 14.74
CA PRO A 167 9.84 17.19 15.80
C PRO A 167 8.45 17.54 15.22
N PRO A 168 7.33 17.33 15.95
CA PRO A 168 5.99 17.58 15.43
C PRO A 168 5.67 19.04 15.04
N ASP A 169 6.23 20.02 15.75
CA ASP A 169 6.02 21.46 15.53
C ASP A 169 7.27 22.12 14.88
N HIS A 170 7.98 21.42 13.99
CA HIS A 170 9.18 21.97 13.33
C HIS A 170 8.87 23.13 12.39
N THR A 171 9.87 23.98 12.16
CA THR A 171 9.81 25.03 11.13
C THR A 171 10.39 24.52 9.81
N ARG A 172 10.09 25.22 8.70
CA ARG A 172 10.66 24.89 7.38
C ARG A 172 12.20 24.98 7.37
N THR A 173 12.76 25.92 8.14
CA THR A 173 14.20 26.06 8.35
C THR A 173 14.81 24.84 9.05
N MET A 174 14.15 24.31 10.09
CA MET A 174 14.59 23.06 10.72
C MET A 174 14.54 21.88 9.74
N ALA A 175 13.48 21.78 8.94
CA ALA A 175 13.37 20.75 7.90
C ALA A 175 14.49 20.87 6.84
N PHE A 176 14.88 22.09 6.47
CA PHE A 176 15.94 22.34 5.50
C PHE A 176 17.33 21.94 6.03
N ILE A 177 17.63 22.30 7.28
CA ILE A 177 18.89 21.91 7.92
C ILE A 177 18.96 20.39 8.05
N GLU A 178 17.85 19.76 8.43
CA GLU A 178 17.77 18.30 8.54
C GLU A 178 17.98 17.61 7.20
N PHE A 179 17.30 18.12 6.17
CA PHE A 179 17.48 17.67 4.81
C PHE A 179 18.94 17.73 4.40
N ALA A 180 19.61 18.86 4.63
CA ALA A 180 21.03 19.03 4.29
C ALA A 180 21.92 17.99 4.97
N ALA A 181 21.72 17.75 6.27
CA ALA A 181 22.50 16.78 7.03
C ALA A 181 22.28 15.35 6.55
N VAL A 182 21.02 14.93 6.36
CA VAL A 182 20.69 13.58 5.86
C VAL A 182 21.15 13.40 4.41
N PHE A 183 20.93 14.38 3.54
CA PHE A 183 21.32 14.35 2.14
C PHE A 183 22.83 14.19 1.98
N LEU A 184 23.62 15.03 2.66
CA LEU A 184 25.09 14.96 2.58
C LEU A 184 25.63 13.69 3.25
N GLU A 185 25.02 13.21 4.35
CA GLU A 185 25.39 11.93 4.95
C GLU A 185 25.16 10.79 3.94
N LEU A 186 24.00 10.73 3.30
CA LEU A 186 23.73 9.68 2.31
C LEU A 186 24.64 9.81 1.09
N LYS A 187 24.86 11.01 0.56
CA LYS A 187 25.75 11.26 -0.57
C LYS A 187 27.14 10.66 -0.34
N HIS A 188 27.73 10.88 0.83
CA HIS A 188 29.09 10.46 1.13
C HIS A 188 29.19 9.01 1.59
N PHE A 189 28.26 8.55 2.42
CA PHE A 189 28.38 7.24 3.07
C PHE A 189 27.58 6.13 2.38
N GLU A 190 26.45 6.45 1.74
CA GLU A 190 25.52 5.48 1.13
C GLU A 190 24.78 6.09 -0.10
N PRO A 191 25.48 6.48 -1.18
CA PRO A 191 24.85 7.21 -2.29
C PRO A 191 23.70 6.44 -2.95
N GLY A 192 23.78 5.10 -2.98
CA GLY A 192 22.70 4.25 -3.50
C GLY A 192 21.40 4.28 -2.69
N TRP A 193 21.35 4.96 -1.53
CA TRP A 193 20.13 5.12 -0.75
C TRP A 193 19.40 6.42 -1.08
N LEU A 194 20.00 7.34 -1.84
CA LEU A 194 19.39 8.62 -2.18
C LEU A 194 18.03 8.44 -2.86
N ASP A 195 17.91 7.56 -3.84
CA ASP A 195 16.64 7.29 -4.55
C ASP A 195 15.56 6.69 -3.62
N ALA A 196 15.95 6.01 -2.54
CA ALA A 196 15.00 5.47 -1.57
C ALA A 196 14.54 6.51 -0.54
N TYR A 197 15.38 7.52 -0.26
CA TYR A 197 15.14 8.56 0.74
C TYR A 197 14.54 9.83 0.14
N PHE A 198 15.02 10.26 -1.02
CA PHE A 198 14.65 11.49 -1.71
C PHE A 198 14.30 11.23 -3.19
N PRO A 199 13.36 10.32 -3.51
CA PRO A 199 13.01 9.99 -4.89
C PRO A 199 12.49 11.19 -5.70
N GLY A 200 11.81 12.16 -5.06
CA GLY A 200 11.33 13.38 -5.74
C GLY A 200 12.40 14.43 -6.02
N LEU A 201 13.65 14.21 -5.61
CA LEU A 201 14.76 15.13 -5.85
C LEU A 201 15.33 14.87 -7.27
N GLY A 202 14.67 15.42 -8.29
CA GLY A 202 15.04 15.17 -9.70
C GLY A 202 16.47 15.58 -10.06
N ASP A 203 16.88 16.81 -9.71
CA ASP A 203 18.26 17.28 -9.87
C ASP A 203 19.00 17.32 -8.53
N VAL A 204 19.69 16.23 -8.22
CA VAL A 204 20.60 16.11 -7.07
C VAL A 204 21.64 17.24 -7.07
N SER A 205 22.09 17.69 -8.24
CA SER A 205 23.09 18.76 -8.38
C SER A 205 22.57 20.12 -7.96
N ALA A 206 21.26 20.39 -8.10
CA ALA A 206 20.65 21.63 -7.65
C ALA A 206 20.71 21.73 -6.11
N ALA A 207 20.37 20.65 -5.41
CA ALA A 207 20.50 20.58 -3.95
C ALA A 207 21.96 20.75 -3.52
N GLU A 208 22.91 20.10 -4.21
CA GLU A 208 24.33 20.25 -3.91
C GLU A 208 24.82 21.69 -4.10
N LYS A 209 24.44 22.37 -5.18
CA LYS A 209 24.82 23.78 -5.44
C LYS A 209 24.29 24.70 -4.34
N VAL A 210 23.06 24.49 -3.89
CA VAL A 210 22.45 25.24 -2.78
C VAL A 210 23.26 25.06 -1.50
N LEU A 211 23.64 23.82 -1.16
CA LEU A 211 24.35 23.51 0.08
C LEU A 211 25.83 23.93 0.06
N ALA A 212 26.48 23.83 -1.11
CA ALA A 212 27.86 24.26 -1.31
C ALA A 212 28.07 25.77 -1.04
N GLY A 213 27.01 26.58 -1.11
CA GLY A 213 27.06 28.00 -0.74
C GLY A 213 27.26 28.25 0.76
N TYR A 214 27.06 27.24 1.62
CA TYR A 214 27.12 27.38 3.08
C TYR A 214 28.27 26.61 3.73
N LEU A 215 28.64 25.46 3.16
CA LEU A 215 29.65 24.56 3.71
C LEU A 215 30.32 23.75 2.60
N ASN A 216 31.60 23.41 2.78
CA ASN A 216 32.31 22.46 1.93
C ASN A 216 32.16 21.05 2.53
N SER A 217 31.33 20.21 1.90
CA SER A 217 31.04 18.87 2.43
C SER A 217 32.26 17.94 2.39
N ASP A 218 33.17 18.13 1.43
CA ASP A 218 34.31 17.24 1.23
C ASP A 218 35.40 17.53 2.28
N GLU A 219 35.62 18.81 2.59
CA GLU A 219 36.47 19.23 3.71
C GLU A 219 35.92 18.73 5.04
N LEU A 220 34.61 18.92 5.30
CA LEU A 220 33.97 18.40 6.51
C LEU A 220 34.07 16.88 6.63
N LEU A 221 34.00 16.14 5.53
CA LEU A 221 34.13 14.68 5.54
C LEU A 221 35.53 14.26 6.02
N VAL A 222 36.57 14.96 5.56
CA VAL A 222 37.97 14.74 5.96
C VAL A 222 38.19 15.16 7.41
N GLU A 223 37.70 16.33 7.82
CA GLU A 223 37.85 16.85 9.19
C GLU A 223 37.20 15.96 10.24
N THR A 224 36.07 15.33 9.90
CA THR A 224 35.30 14.49 10.82
C THR A 224 35.71 13.03 10.84
N HIS A 225 36.74 12.65 10.08
CA HIS A 225 37.18 11.26 9.96
C HIS A 225 37.62 10.69 11.32
N VAL A 226 36.93 9.63 11.76
CA VAL A 226 37.24 8.93 13.02
C VAL A 226 38.26 7.83 12.76
N GLU A 227 39.39 7.86 13.48
CA GLU A 227 40.44 6.85 13.36
C GLU A 227 39.89 5.42 13.63
N GLY A 228 40.25 4.47 12.77
CA GLY A 228 39.72 3.10 12.78
C GLY A 228 38.51 2.87 11.86
N ALA A 229 37.89 3.93 11.32
CA ALA A 229 36.94 3.82 10.22
C ALA A 229 37.65 3.47 8.89
N PRO A 230 36.97 2.83 7.92
CA PRO A 230 37.55 2.57 6.60
C PRO A 230 37.83 3.88 5.85
N ARG A 231 38.98 3.97 5.16
CA ARG A 231 39.45 5.19 4.46
C ARG A 231 38.56 5.66 3.32
N GLN A 232 37.76 4.76 2.76
CA GLN A 232 36.65 5.10 1.86
C GLN A 232 35.40 4.41 2.41
N PRO A 233 34.25 5.11 2.48
CA PRO A 233 32.99 4.47 2.81
C PRO A 233 32.76 3.32 1.84
N LEU A 234 32.41 2.15 2.40
CA LEU A 234 32.27 0.89 1.66
C LEU A 234 31.41 1.11 0.41
N SER A 235 32.02 1.02 -0.78
CA SER A 235 31.24 0.70 -1.96
C SER A 235 30.50 -0.62 -1.69
N PRO A 236 29.27 -0.80 -2.18
CA PRO A 236 28.64 -2.12 -2.15
C PRO A 236 29.66 -3.13 -2.70
N PRO A 237 29.77 -4.34 -2.11
CA PRO A 237 30.73 -5.32 -2.58
C PRO A 237 30.57 -5.42 -4.10
N PRO A 238 31.67 -5.30 -4.87
CA PRO A 238 31.60 -5.23 -6.32
C PRO A 238 30.73 -6.37 -6.84
N ALA A 239 29.93 -6.08 -7.87
CA ALA A 239 29.08 -7.06 -8.54
C ALA A 239 29.88 -8.21 -9.19
N ASP A 240 31.20 -8.17 -9.09
CA ASP A 240 32.13 -9.09 -9.71
C ASP A 240 32.85 -9.95 -8.66
N GLU A 241 32.26 -11.10 -8.38
CA GLU A 241 33.01 -12.33 -8.67
C GLU A 241 32.12 -13.24 -9.54
N PRO A 242 32.51 -13.52 -10.80
CA PRO A 242 31.91 -14.60 -11.59
C PRO A 242 32.33 -15.94 -10.97
N GLY A 243 31.71 -16.27 -9.84
CA GLY A 243 32.08 -17.39 -8.99
C GLY A 243 30.99 -18.43 -8.84
N ALA A 244 30.07 -18.57 -9.79
CA ALA A 244 29.47 -19.89 -9.98
C ALA A 244 30.56 -20.73 -10.64
N SER A 245 31.49 -21.28 -9.84
CA SER A 245 32.32 -22.37 -10.33
C SER A 245 31.35 -23.38 -10.95
N LEU A 246 31.54 -23.69 -12.23
CA LEU A 246 30.82 -24.77 -12.94
C LEU A 246 30.87 -26.10 -12.16
N TRP A 247 31.82 -26.18 -11.24
CA TRP A 247 32.15 -27.27 -10.38
C TRP A 247 31.72 -26.94 -8.96
N TRP A 248 30.73 -27.68 -8.50
CA TRP A 248 30.36 -27.87 -7.09
C TRP A 248 31.63 -27.95 -6.23
N THR A 249 31.88 -26.96 -5.37
CA THR A 249 33.04 -26.99 -4.46
C THR A 249 32.93 -28.15 -3.48
N ASP A 250 34.08 -28.79 -3.23
CA ASP A 250 34.35 -30.19 -2.86
C ASP A 250 33.84 -30.71 -1.48
N ASP A 251 32.78 -30.16 -0.88
CA ASP A 251 32.38 -30.56 0.50
C ASP A 251 31.51 -31.84 0.61
N ASP A 252 31.24 -32.56 -0.48
CA ASP A 252 30.52 -33.85 -0.44
C ASP A 252 31.45 -35.00 -0.89
N GLU A 253 32.17 -35.62 0.05
CA GLU A 253 32.84 -36.92 -0.14
C GLU A 253 31.81 -38.00 -0.54
N LYS A 254 31.57 -38.18 -1.84
CA LYS A 254 30.80 -39.30 -2.38
C LYS A 254 31.59 -40.04 -3.47
N PRO A 255 31.49 -41.37 -3.53
CA PRO A 255 32.33 -42.19 -4.40
C PRO A 255 32.09 -41.87 -5.88
N ARG A 256 33.14 -41.39 -6.56
CA ARG A 256 33.21 -41.18 -8.01
C ARG A 256 33.33 -42.56 -8.67
N GLY A 257 32.42 -42.93 -9.58
CA GLY A 257 32.42 -44.27 -10.17
C GLY A 257 31.62 -44.37 -11.47
N PRO A 258 32.13 -45.06 -12.52
CA PRO A 258 31.54 -45.09 -13.86
C PRO A 258 30.11 -45.66 -13.92
N GLN A 259 29.71 -46.53 -12.99
CA GLN A 259 28.35 -47.07 -12.93
C GLN A 259 27.29 -45.98 -12.64
N SER A 260 27.64 -44.97 -11.84
CA SER A 260 26.72 -43.87 -11.50
C SER A 260 26.46 -42.97 -12.72
N TYR A 261 27.50 -42.71 -13.52
CA TYR A 261 27.42 -42.02 -14.80
C TYR A 261 26.45 -42.72 -15.75
N HIS A 262 26.64 -44.02 -16.00
CA HIS A 262 25.76 -44.77 -16.92
C HIS A 262 24.30 -44.79 -16.43
N ARG A 263 24.07 -45.03 -15.14
CA ARG A 263 22.71 -45.04 -14.57
C ARG A 263 22.01 -43.68 -14.68
N LEU A 264 22.72 -42.57 -14.45
CA LEU A 264 22.16 -41.23 -14.57
C LEU A 264 21.96 -40.85 -16.05
N GLY A 265 22.90 -41.21 -16.93
CA GLY A 265 22.80 -41.04 -18.37
C GLY A 265 21.60 -41.79 -18.98
N GLU A 266 21.37 -43.06 -18.62
CA GLU A 266 20.19 -43.80 -19.07
C GLU A 266 18.88 -43.13 -18.62
N ARG A 267 18.84 -42.61 -17.39
CA ARG A 267 17.67 -41.86 -16.89
C ARG A 267 17.51 -40.53 -17.63
N ALA A 268 18.61 -39.88 -18.02
CA ALA A 268 18.61 -38.66 -18.80
C ALA A 268 18.06 -38.91 -20.21
N VAL A 269 18.51 -39.96 -20.89
CA VAL A 269 17.99 -40.40 -22.20
C VAL A 269 16.50 -40.73 -22.11
N LYS A 270 16.07 -41.48 -21.08
CA LYS A 270 14.64 -41.75 -20.84
C LYS A 270 13.82 -40.49 -20.57
N ALA A 271 14.41 -39.47 -19.95
CA ALA A 271 13.75 -38.18 -19.71
C ALA A 271 13.64 -37.36 -21.00
N SER A 272 14.71 -37.30 -21.79
CA SER A 272 14.77 -36.64 -23.09
C SER A 272 13.78 -37.26 -24.09
N ALA A 273 13.71 -38.60 -24.15
CA ALA A 273 12.72 -39.33 -24.95
C ALA A 273 11.26 -39.07 -24.57
N ARG A 274 11.00 -38.61 -23.33
CA ARG A 274 9.66 -38.17 -22.86
C ARG A 274 9.41 -36.68 -23.09
N GLY A 275 10.35 -35.99 -23.74
CA GLY A 275 10.33 -34.54 -24.01
C GLY A 275 10.67 -33.67 -22.80
N ASN A 276 11.38 -34.20 -21.78
CA ASN A 276 11.76 -33.47 -20.58
C ASN A 276 13.27 -33.14 -20.59
N ASN A 277 13.63 -32.13 -21.39
CA ASN A 277 15.00 -31.67 -21.56
C ASN A 277 15.57 -31.08 -20.25
N ALA A 278 14.76 -30.34 -19.47
CA ALA A 278 15.24 -29.78 -18.19
C ALA A 278 15.69 -30.88 -17.21
N ARG A 279 14.91 -31.98 -17.11
CA ARG A 279 15.30 -33.14 -16.29
C ARG A 279 16.50 -33.86 -16.88
N ALA A 280 16.56 -34.02 -18.20
CA ALA A 280 17.66 -34.69 -18.89
C ALA A 280 18.98 -33.92 -18.69
N ALA A 281 18.99 -32.61 -18.94
CA ALA A 281 20.13 -31.72 -18.73
C ALA A 281 20.65 -31.79 -17.29
N ARG A 282 19.75 -31.76 -16.30
CA ARG A 282 20.13 -31.87 -14.88
C ARG A 282 20.71 -33.25 -14.54
N LEU A 283 20.16 -34.33 -15.08
CA LEU A 283 20.69 -35.68 -14.88
C LEU A 283 22.07 -35.84 -15.54
N TRP A 284 22.28 -35.25 -16.71
CA TRP A 284 23.59 -35.20 -17.36
C TRP A 284 24.61 -34.38 -16.55
N LEU A 285 24.23 -33.21 -16.04
CA LEU A 285 25.13 -32.42 -15.19
C LEU A 285 25.45 -33.13 -13.86
N GLN A 286 24.48 -33.84 -13.27
CA GLN A 286 24.72 -34.72 -12.12
C GLN A 286 25.65 -35.89 -12.49
N ALA A 287 25.51 -36.46 -13.69
CA ALA A 287 26.40 -37.51 -14.17
C ALA A 287 27.85 -37.01 -14.32
N ALA A 288 28.04 -35.78 -14.83
CA ALA A 288 29.36 -35.14 -14.93
C ALA A 288 30.03 -35.01 -13.54
N TYR A 289 29.27 -34.63 -12.51
CA TYR A 289 29.79 -34.50 -11.15
C TYR A 289 30.29 -35.82 -10.54
N HIS A 290 29.69 -36.95 -10.91
CA HIS A 290 30.03 -38.26 -10.35
C HIS A 290 31.04 -39.09 -11.18
N SER A 291 31.57 -38.52 -12.28
CA SER A 291 32.37 -39.24 -13.28
C SER A 291 33.86 -38.85 -13.26
N PRO A 292 34.80 -39.75 -13.66
CA PRO A 292 36.20 -39.39 -13.90
C PRO A 292 36.38 -38.37 -15.05
N SER A 293 37.52 -37.65 -15.05
CA SER A 293 37.77 -36.41 -15.81
C SER A 293 37.41 -36.45 -17.31
N LEU A 294 37.69 -37.55 -18.02
CA LEU A 294 37.38 -37.72 -19.45
C LEU A 294 35.87 -37.78 -19.76
N LEU A 295 35.08 -38.47 -18.93
CA LEU A 295 33.64 -38.64 -19.13
C LEU A 295 32.82 -37.44 -18.62
N SER A 296 33.44 -36.55 -17.83
CA SER A 296 32.82 -35.31 -17.36
C SER A 296 32.56 -34.34 -18.51
N GLY A 297 33.51 -34.19 -19.45
CA GLY A 297 33.36 -33.33 -20.62
C GLY A 297 32.19 -33.73 -21.52
N ASP A 298 32.02 -35.03 -21.79
CA ASP A 298 30.92 -35.55 -22.61
C ASP A 298 29.55 -35.31 -21.96
N ALA A 299 29.42 -35.55 -20.65
CA ALA A 299 28.17 -35.27 -19.94
C ALA A 299 27.82 -33.78 -19.92
N VAL A 300 28.79 -32.89 -19.79
CA VAL A 300 28.59 -31.43 -19.88
C VAL A 300 28.11 -31.04 -21.29
N LEU A 301 28.69 -31.64 -22.34
CA LEU A 301 28.25 -31.42 -23.72
C LEU A 301 26.81 -31.91 -23.95
N HIS A 302 26.46 -33.09 -23.42
CA HIS A 302 25.09 -33.60 -23.46
C HIS A 302 24.12 -32.68 -22.71
N ALA A 303 24.49 -32.17 -21.54
CA ALA A 303 23.67 -31.21 -20.80
C ALA A 303 23.44 -29.91 -21.61
N ARG A 304 24.48 -29.39 -22.26
CA ARG A 304 24.39 -28.18 -23.12
C ARG A 304 23.49 -28.41 -24.33
N ARG A 305 23.55 -29.59 -24.96
CA ARG A 305 22.65 -29.99 -26.06
C ARG A 305 21.19 -30.04 -25.61
N GLU A 306 20.92 -30.59 -24.44
CA GLU A 306 19.56 -30.63 -23.87
C GLU A 306 19.03 -29.22 -23.56
N ILE A 307 19.87 -28.31 -23.06
CA ILE A 307 19.50 -26.89 -22.86
C ILE A 307 19.24 -26.20 -24.20
N SER A 308 20.10 -26.41 -25.21
CA SER A 308 19.90 -25.83 -26.54
C SER A 308 18.58 -26.31 -27.17
N ALA A 309 18.26 -27.60 -27.01
CA ALA A 309 16.99 -28.17 -27.46
C ALA A 309 15.79 -27.57 -26.71
N LEU A 310 15.93 -27.30 -25.40
CA LEU A 310 14.91 -26.60 -24.63
C LEU A 310 14.72 -25.16 -25.14
N THR A 311 15.81 -24.43 -25.42
CA THR A 311 15.76 -23.05 -25.95
C THR A 311 15.05 -22.99 -27.30
N LEU A 312 15.37 -23.89 -28.24
CA LEU A 312 14.68 -23.94 -29.54
C LEU A 312 13.17 -24.18 -29.40
N ARG A 313 12.77 -25.05 -28.46
CA ARG A 313 11.35 -25.30 -28.19
C ARG A 313 10.68 -24.12 -27.48
N LEU A 314 11.40 -23.39 -26.63
CA LEU A 314 10.93 -22.12 -26.05
C LEU A 314 10.76 -21.05 -27.12
N GLN A 315 11.68 -20.96 -28.08
CA GLN A 315 11.61 -20.04 -29.21
C GLN A 315 10.37 -20.30 -30.06
N ALA A 316 10.10 -21.57 -30.39
CA ALA A 316 8.86 -21.95 -31.07
C ALA A 316 7.61 -21.58 -30.26
N ALA A 317 7.70 -21.66 -28.93
CA ALA A 317 6.59 -21.35 -28.06
C ALA A 317 6.29 -19.86 -27.92
N LEU A 318 7.33 -19.04 -27.80
CA LEU A 318 7.25 -17.63 -27.40
C LEU A 318 7.53 -16.66 -28.56
N ARG A 319 8.07 -17.15 -29.68
CA ARG A 319 8.37 -16.40 -30.90
C ARG A 319 9.39 -15.26 -30.74
N PHE A 320 10.34 -15.42 -29.82
CA PHE A 320 11.45 -14.49 -29.65
C PHE A 320 12.52 -14.65 -30.75
N ALA A 321 13.37 -13.65 -30.94
CA ALA A 321 14.29 -13.54 -32.08
C ALA A 321 15.49 -14.51 -32.00
N ASP A 322 16.12 -14.80 -33.14
CA ASP A 322 17.25 -15.76 -33.20
C ASP A 322 18.44 -15.33 -32.35
N HIS A 323 18.72 -14.03 -32.25
CA HIS A 323 19.80 -13.51 -31.40
C HIS A 323 19.52 -13.75 -29.91
N GLU A 324 18.27 -13.67 -29.47
CA GLU A 324 17.89 -13.95 -28.08
C GLU A 324 18.05 -15.45 -27.75
N ALA A 325 17.99 -16.35 -28.74
CA ALA A 325 18.14 -17.79 -28.50
C ALA A 325 19.54 -18.19 -27.99
N GLU A 326 20.58 -17.47 -28.40
CA GLU A 326 21.94 -17.70 -27.88
C GLU A 326 22.03 -17.23 -26.42
N GLU A 327 21.51 -16.04 -26.11
CA GLU A 327 21.46 -15.49 -24.75
C GLU A 327 20.66 -16.38 -23.79
N TRP A 328 19.50 -16.87 -24.24
CA TRP A 328 18.70 -17.86 -23.49
C TRP A 328 19.50 -19.13 -23.20
N THR A 329 20.23 -19.65 -24.18
CA THR A 329 21.01 -20.88 -24.01
C THR A 329 22.12 -20.70 -22.98
N GLU A 330 22.82 -19.57 -23.00
CA GLU A 330 23.86 -19.23 -22.03
C GLU A 330 23.27 -19.04 -20.62
N ALA A 331 22.22 -18.24 -20.49
CA ALA A 331 21.55 -17.98 -19.23
C ALA A 331 20.96 -19.24 -18.59
N LEU A 332 20.31 -20.11 -19.37
CA LEU A 332 19.74 -21.37 -18.88
C LEU A 332 20.81 -22.39 -18.51
N PHE A 333 21.96 -22.38 -19.19
CA PHE A 333 23.09 -23.24 -18.82
C PHE A 333 23.74 -22.78 -17.51
N ALA A 334 23.88 -21.47 -17.30
CA ALA A 334 24.30 -20.91 -16.01
C ALA A 334 23.31 -21.25 -14.88
N LEU A 335 22.01 -21.14 -15.16
CA LEU A 335 20.95 -21.55 -14.22
C LEU A 335 21.02 -23.05 -13.88
N LEU A 336 21.32 -23.89 -14.88
CA LEU A 336 21.53 -25.33 -14.69
C LEU A 336 22.73 -25.61 -13.79
N ALA A 337 23.84 -24.89 -13.96
CA ALA A 337 25.01 -24.99 -13.09
C ALA A 337 24.68 -24.60 -11.64
N ALA A 338 23.84 -23.58 -11.44
CA ALA A 338 23.36 -23.18 -10.12
C ALA A 338 22.40 -24.22 -9.46
N ALA A 339 21.79 -25.10 -10.26
CA ALA A 339 20.73 -26.01 -9.83
C ALA A 339 21.20 -27.23 -8.99
N ARG A 340 21.61 -26.97 -7.72
CA ARG A 340 22.02 -27.97 -6.72
C ARG A 340 21.16 -29.24 -6.50
N PRO A 341 21.77 -30.44 -6.34
CA PRO A 341 21.07 -31.61 -5.82
C PRO A 341 20.46 -31.31 -4.44
N GLY A 342 19.15 -31.48 -4.29
CA GLY A 342 18.45 -31.21 -3.03
C GLY A 342 16.93 -31.24 -3.19
N PHE A 343 16.20 -31.40 -2.08
CA PHE A 343 14.73 -31.47 -2.07
C PHE A 343 14.07 -30.12 -2.37
N TRP A 344 14.72 -29.01 -1.99
CA TRP A 344 14.27 -27.63 -2.26
C TRP A 344 15.32 -26.85 -3.03
N ASN A 345 15.11 -26.72 -4.34
CA ASN A 345 15.97 -25.94 -5.21
C ASN A 345 15.14 -24.98 -6.10
N PRO A 346 15.24 -23.66 -5.88
CA PRO A 346 14.57 -22.65 -6.71
C PRO A 346 14.98 -22.68 -8.19
N ASP A 347 16.27 -22.82 -8.48
CA ASP A 347 16.86 -22.80 -9.83
C ASP A 347 16.37 -23.99 -10.66
N ALA A 348 16.37 -25.18 -10.06
CA ALA A 348 15.82 -26.38 -10.71
C ALA A 348 14.33 -26.24 -11.01
N ARG A 349 13.57 -25.63 -10.09
CA ARG A 349 12.13 -25.39 -10.30
C ARG A 349 11.86 -24.34 -11.36
N LEU A 350 12.71 -23.32 -11.50
CA LEU A 350 12.65 -22.34 -12.58
C LEU A 350 12.82 -23.04 -13.94
N LEU A 351 13.85 -23.89 -14.09
CA LEU A 351 14.03 -24.71 -15.30
C LEU A 351 12.82 -25.59 -15.61
N TYR A 352 12.19 -26.19 -14.59
CA TYR A 352 10.97 -26.98 -14.78
C TYR A 352 9.76 -26.13 -15.16
N ASP A 353 9.65 -24.89 -14.69
CA ASP A 353 8.57 -23.99 -15.09
C ASP A 353 8.72 -23.63 -16.57
N LEU A 354 9.94 -23.36 -17.07
CA LEU A 354 10.20 -23.16 -18.51
C LEU A 354 9.94 -24.42 -19.34
N GLN A 355 10.30 -25.59 -18.84
CA GLN A 355 9.93 -26.86 -19.49
C GLN A 355 8.41 -27.01 -19.62
N ARG A 356 7.63 -26.52 -18.65
CA ARG A 356 6.16 -26.58 -18.71
C ARG A 356 5.59 -25.65 -19.78
N VAL A 357 6.14 -24.44 -19.95
CA VAL A 357 5.77 -23.52 -21.05
C VAL A 357 5.82 -24.24 -22.40
N VAL A 358 6.92 -24.94 -22.66
CA VAL A 358 7.08 -25.73 -23.89
C VAL A 358 6.07 -26.86 -23.99
N LEU A 359 5.85 -27.60 -22.90
CA LEU A 359 4.91 -28.73 -22.90
C LEU A 359 3.46 -28.27 -23.10
N ASP A 360 3.09 -27.10 -22.60
CA ASP A 360 1.75 -26.52 -22.79
C ASP A 360 1.57 -25.97 -24.21
N HIS A 361 2.66 -25.54 -24.85
CA HIS A 361 2.65 -25.19 -26.27
C HIS A 361 2.40 -26.41 -27.18
N GLU A 362 3.10 -27.52 -26.92
CA GLU A 362 3.11 -28.70 -27.78
C GLU A 362 1.95 -29.67 -27.54
N ARG A 363 1.39 -29.70 -26.32
CA ARG A 363 0.37 -30.68 -25.94
C ARG A 363 -0.98 -30.01 -25.76
N ASP A 364 -1.96 -30.53 -26.50
CA ASP A 364 -3.35 -30.13 -26.32
C ASP A 364 -3.87 -30.57 -24.95
N VAL A 365 -4.59 -29.67 -24.29
CA VAL A 365 -5.25 -29.93 -23.00
C VAL A 365 -6.72 -30.28 -23.22
N PHE A 366 -7.20 -31.28 -22.51
CA PHE A 366 -8.57 -31.76 -22.57
C PHE A 366 -9.19 -31.81 -21.16
N VAL A 367 -10.48 -31.50 -21.08
CA VAL A 367 -11.31 -31.77 -19.90
C VAL A 367 -12.07 -33.09 -20.11
N VAL A 368 -12.21 -33.85 -19.03
CA VAL A 368 -13.03 -35.06 -18.98
C VAL A 368 -14.28 -34.75 -18.15
N ASP A 369 -15.42 -34.56 -18.81
CA ASP A 369 -16.65 -34.08 -18.17
C ASP A 369 -17.65 -35.22 -17.98
N SER A 370 -17.33 -36.12 -17.04
CA SER A 370 -18.12 -37.32 -16.72
C SER A 370 -19.57 -36.98 -16.34
N TRP A 371 -19.77 -35.86 -15.63
CA TRP A 371 -21.09 -35.42 -15.17
C TRP A 371 -21.96 -34.89 -16.31
N LYS A 372 -21.44 -33.99 -17.17
CA LYS A 372 -22.23 -33.50 -18.30
C LYS A 372 -22.46 -34.58 -19.35
N TRP A 373 -21.50 -35.49 -19.55
CA TRP A 373 -21.67 -36.67 -20.40
C TRP A 373 -22.87 -37.52 -19.93
N LEU A 374 -22.87 -37.90 -18.63
CA LEU A 374 -23.93 -38.70 -18.02
C LEU A 374 -25.30 -38.00 -18.11
N ARG A 375 -25.37 -36.71 -17.74
CA ARG A 375 -26.62 -35.92 -17.79
C ARG A 375 -27.14 -35.72 -19.22
N SER A 376 -26.24 -35.70 -20.20
CA SER A 376 -26.61 -35.57 -21.62
C SER A 376 -27.02 -36.89 -22.28
N PHE A 377 -27.03 -38.01 -21.53
CA PHE A 377 -27.23 -39.36 -22.06
C PHE A 377 -26.29 -39.66 -23.24
N GLY A 378 -25.02 -39.23 -23.12
CA GLY A 378 -23.99 -39.47 -24.14
C GLY A 378 -23.99 -38.50 -25.35
N ASN A 379 -24.94 -37.56 -25.41
CA ASN A 379 -25.01 -36.59 -26.52
C ASN A 379 -23.90 -35.53 -26.50
N ARG A 380 -23.22 -35.35 -25.37
CA ARG A 380 -22.01 -34.51 -25.26
C ARG A 380 -20.77 -35.40 -25.17
N PRO A 381 -19.65 -35.05 -25.82
CA PRO A 381 -18.44 -35.86 -25.77
C PRO A 381 -17.86 -35.88 -24.34
N LEU A 382 -17.43 -37.07 -23.88
CA LEU A 382 -16.78 -37.24 -22.58
C LEU A 382 -15.45 -36.46 -22.50
N ARG A 383 -14.73 -36.39 -23.61
CA ARG A 383 -13.45 -35.66 -23.77
C ARG A 383 -13.67 -34.43 -24.64
N ARG A 384 -13.33 -33.25 -24.13
CA ARG A 384 -13.44 -31.97 -24.85
C ARG A 384 -12.13 -31.19 -24.80
N LYS A 385 -11.68 -30.68 -25.95
CA LYS A 385 -10.45 -29.87 -26.05
C LYS A 385 -10.68 -28.50 -25.41
N LEU A 386 -9.67 -27.98 -24.69
CA LEU A 386 -9.67 -26.65 -24.09
C LEU A 386 -8.77 -25.72 -24.93
N PRO A 387 -9.32 -24.97 -25.90
CA PRO A 387 -8.52 -24.30 -26.92
C PRO A 387 -7.67 -23.13 -26.42
N TYR A 388 -8.09 -22.45 -25.35
CA TYR A 388 -7.44 -21.24 -24.81
C TYR A 388 -6.55 -21.52 -23.59
N GLN A 389 -6.50 -22.77 -23.13
CA GLN A 389 -5.79 -23.10 -21.91
C GLN A 389 -4.27 -22.93 -22.06
N ARG A 390 -3.76 -23.15 -23.27
CA ARG A 390 -2.34 -23.09 -23.58
C ARG A 390 -1.75 -21.72 -23.23
N GLU A 391 -2.32 -20.64 -23.76
CA GLU A 391 -1.84 -19.26 -23.56
C GLU A 391 -1.84 -18.88 -22.07
N VAL A 392 -2.91 -19.26 -21.37
CA VAL A 392 -3.09 -18.99 -19.94
C VAL A 392 -2.01 -19.69 -19.11
N MET A 393 -1.72 -20.96 -19.41
CA MET A 393 -0.73 -21.75 -18.68
C MET A 393 0.69 -21.27 -18.94
N MET A 394 1.00 -20.88 -20.19
CA MET A 394 2.29 -20.30 -20.54
C MET A 394 2.56 -19.02 -19.73
N CYS A 395 1.61 -18.07 -19.70
CA CYS A 395 1.72 -16.85 -18.88
C CYS A 395 1.98 -17.17 -17.40
N ARG A 396 1.23 -18.12 -16.84
CA ARG A 396 1.35 -18.51 -15.44
C ARG A 396 2.70 -19.16 -15.11
N HIS A 397 3.21 -20.01 -15.99
CA HIS A 397 4.51 -20.65 -15.78
C HIS A 397 5.68 -19.65 -15.90
N LEU A 398 5.58 -18.66 -16.80
CA LEU A 398 6.57 -17.57 -16.90
C LEU A 398 6.56 -16.67 -15.66
N LYS A 399 5.37 -16.24 -15.19
CA LYS A 399 5.25 -15.51 -13.92
C LYS A 399 5.79 -16.31 -12.72
N SER A 400 5.60 -17.63 -12.71
CA SER A 400 6.20 -18.52 -11.71
C SER A 400 7.73 -18.52 -11.81
N ALA A 401 8.29 -18.56 -13.02
CA ALA A 401 9.73 -18.53 -13.27
C ALA A 401 10.36 -17.20 -12.79
N ILE A 402 9.76 -16.05 -13.15
CA ILE A 402 10.20 -14.71 -12.69
C ILE A 402 10.23 -14.66 -11.16
N ARG A 403 9.16 -15.09 -10.49
CA ARG A 403 9.11 -15.10 -9.02
C ARG A 403 10.22 -15.94 -8.39
N ARG A 404 10.58 -17.08 -9.01
CA ARG A 404 11.66 -17.95 -8.52
C ARG A 404 13.05 -17.37 -8.75
N LEU A 405 13.24 -16.52 -9.76
CA LEU A 405 14.50 -15.82 -10.01
C LEU A 405 14.91 -14.97 -8.79
N THR A 406 13.96 -14.43 -8.03
CA THR A 406 14.25 -13.64 -6.82
C THR A 406 15.03 -14.41 -5.76
N SER A 407 14.84 -15.73 -5.70
CA SER A 407 15.53 -16.66 -4.79
C SER A 407 16.61 -17.49 -5.49
N SER A 408 16.94 -17.16 -6.74
CA SER A 408 17.97 -17.84 -7.50
C SER A 408 19.35 -17.53 -6.93
N ARG A 409 20.27 -18.48 -7.08
CA ARG A 409 21.68 -18.30 -6.74
C ARG A 409 22.47 -17.55 -7.81
N LEU A 410 21.86 -17.27 -8.97
CA LEU A 410 22.47 -16.46 -10.01
C LEU A 410 22.74 -15.04 -9.51
N THR A 411 23.89 -14.49 -9.87
CA THR A 411 24.37 -13.15 -9.49
C THR A 411 24.96 -12.41 -10.70
N GLY A 412 25.06 -11.09 -10.58
CA GLY A 412 25.64 -10.22 -11.60
C GLY A 412 24.90 -10.26 -12.94
N ARG A 413 25.64 -10.03 -14.02
CA ARG A 413 25.14 -9.88 -15.40
C ARG A 413 24.21 -11.01 -15.86
N LEU A 414 24.50 -12.26 -15.50
CA LEU A 414 23.73 -13.43 -15.92
C LEU A 414 22.32 -13.46 -15.32
N ARG A 415 22.17 -13.00 -14.08
CA ARG A 415 20.84 -12.87 -13.46
C ARG A 415 20.04 -11.76 -14.14
N ASP A 416 20.68 -10.64 -14.43
CA ASP A 416 20.03 -9.47 -15.01
C ASP A 416 19.59 -9.77 -16.45
N SER A 417 20.45 -10.43 -17.24
CA SER A 417 20.11 -10.95 -18.57
C SER A 417 18.94 -11.94 -18.50
N LEU A 418 18.98 -12.95 -17.63
CA LEU A 418 17.86 -13.89 -17.48
C LEU A 418 16.58 -13.20 -17.00
N SER A 419 16.70 -12.17 -16.15
CA SER A 419 15.58 -11.35 -15.72
C SER A 419 14.94 -10.66 -16.92
N HIS A 420 15.73 -9.94 -17.73
CA HIS A 420 15.26 -9.25 -18.92
C HIS A 420 14.55 -10.21 -19.89
N LEU A 421 15.20 -11.33 -20.22
CA LEU A 421 14.66 -12.36 -21.11
C LEU A 421 13.33 -12.93 -20.59
N LEU A 422 13.23 -13.23 -19.28
CA LEU A 422 11.99 -13.75 -18.68
C LEU A 422 10.84 -12.73 -18.69
N HIS A 423 11.11 -11.45 -18.46
CA HIS A 423 10.09 -10.40 -18.50
C HIS A 423 9.61 -10.19 -19.94
N HIS A 424 10.53 -10.07 -20.91
CA HIS A 424 10.20 -9.97 -22.33
C HIS A 424 9.34 -11.15 -22.80
N ALA A 425 9.73 -12.38 -22.45
CA ALA A 425 8.95 -13.59 -22.75
C ALA A 425 7.56 -13.60 -22.08
N ALA A 426 7.44 -13.10 -20.85
CA ALA A 426 6.17 -13.01 -20.14
C ALA A 426 5.23 -12.00 -20.80
N ASP A 427 5.76 -10.86 -21.23
CA ASP A 427 5.00 -9.82 -21.95
C ASP A 427 4.51 -10.34 -23.31
N GLU A 428 5.37 -11.02 -24.08
CA GLU A 428 4.97 -11.66 -25.35
C GLU A 428 3.88 -12.73 -25.16
N ALA A 429 4.00 -13.57 -24.13
CA ALA A 429 2.98 -14.56 -23.81
C ALA A 429 1.64 -13.88 -23.42
N GLU A 430 1.70 -12.76 -22.71
CA GLU A 430 0.53 -11.97 -22.33
C GLU A 430 -0.12 -11.28 -23.54
N ILE A 431 0.67 -10.76 -24.48
CA ILE A 431 0.16 -10.20 -25.75
C ILE A 431 -0.60 -11.28 -26.54
N GLN A 432 0.01 -12.46 -26.72
CA GLN A 432 -0.63 -13.59 -27.40
C GLN A 432 -1.95 -14.02 -26.72
N LEU A 433 -1.97 -14.03 -25.38
CA LEU A 433 -3.16 -14.30 -24.58
C LEU A 433 -4.25 -13.27 -24.85
N ARG A 434 -3.91 -11.97 -24.79
CA ARG A 434 -4.85 -10.86 -24.99
C ARG A 434 -5.42 -10.87 -26.40
N ASP A 435 -4.59 -10.99 -27.43
CA ASP A 435 -5.03 -10.99 -28.83
C ASP A 435 -6.01 -12.12 -29.14
N ARG A 436 -5.81 -13.28 -28.51
CA ARG A 436 -6.68 -14.45 -28.72
C ARG A 436 -7.99 -14.37 -27.93
N LEU A 437 -7.98 -13.84 -26.71
CA LEU A 437 -9.13 -13.83 -25.81
C LEU A 437 -10.01 -12.58 -25.93
N ARG A 438 -9.42 -11.41 -26.21
CA ARG A 438 -10.13 -10.13 -26.36
C ARG A 438 -11.35 -10.22 -27.30
N PRO A 439 -11.23 -10.71 -28.56
CA PRO A 439 -12.38 -10.79 -29.46
C PRO A 439 -13.46 -11.77 -28.98
N VAL A 440 -13.09 -12.79 -28.20
CA VAL A 440 -14.03 -13.78 -27.66
C VAL A 440 -14.88 -13.18 -26.53
N ILE A 441 -14.23 -12.44 -25.62
CA ILE A 441 -14.94 -11.72 -24.54
C ILE A 441 -15.83 -10.65 -25.16
N ASP A 442 -15.31 -9.88 -26.10
CA ASP A 442 -16.06 -8.82 -26.77
C ASP A 442 -17.30 -9.37 -27.51
N GLY A 443 -17.13 -10.46 -28.28
CA GLY A 443 -18.24 -11.14 -28.95
C GLY A 443 -19.29 -11.65 -27.97
N ALA A 444 -18.88 -12.20 -26.82
CA ALA A 444 -19.81 -12.65 -25.79
C ALA A 444 -20.63 -11.50 -25.17
N MET A 445 -20.05 -10.31 -25.04
CA MET A 445 -20.76 -9.11 -24.58
C MET A 445 -21.76 -8.60 -25.63
N THR A 446 -21.41 -8.66 -26.93
CA THR A 446 -22.33 -8.36 -28.04
C THR A 446 -23.52 -9.33 -28.06
N ASP A 447 -23.27 -10.63 -27.90
CA ASP A 447 -24.32 -11.67 -27.94
C ASP A 447 -25.42 -11.46 -26.89
N VAL A 448 -25.08 -10.87 -25.73
CA VAL A 448 -26.03 -10.56 -24.64
C VAL A 448 -26.58 -9.14 -24.70
N LYS A 449 -26.35 -8.42 -25.80
CA LYS A 449 -26.77 -7.03 -26.04
C LYS A 449 -26.25 -6.04 -25.01
N LEU A 450 -25.06 -6.30 -24.45
CA LEU A 450 -24.35 -5.34 -23.61
C LEU A 450 -23.56 -4.38 -24.51
N GLU A 451 -24.30 -3.55 -25.26
CA GLU A 451 -23.74 -2.65 -26.26
C GLU A 451 -23.61 -1.21 -25.72
N PRO A 452 -22.49 -0.53 -26.00
CA PRO A 452 -22.29 0.86 -25.62
C PRO A 452 -23.17 1.79 -26.46
N ALA A 453 -23.84 2.75 -25.83
CA ALA A 453 -24.69 3.71 -26.54
C ALA A 453 -23.95 5.00 -26.97
N ASN A 454 -22.77 5.25 -26.40
CA ASN A 454 -22.01 6.49 -26.55
C ASN A 454 -20.50 6.22 -26.42
N VAL A 455 -19.68 7.24 -26.71
CA VAL A 455 -18.20 7.12 -26.68
C VAL A 455 -17.69 6.75 -25.28
N PRO A 456 -18.10 7.40 -24.18
CA PRO A 456 -17.68 6.98 -22.84
C PRO A 456 -18.01 5.52 -22.50
N GLU A 457 -19.16 5.01 -22.94
CA GLU A 457 -19.51 3.59 -22.76
C GLU A 457 -18.67 2.65 -23.64
N ARG A 458 -18.20 3.09 -24.82
CA ARG A 458 -17.24 2.30 -25.62
C ARG A 458 -15.91 2.16 -24.91
N VAL A 459 -15.38 3.26 -24.36
CA VAL A 459 -14.16 3.26 -23.54
C VAL A 459 -14.32 2.33 -22.34
N ALA A 460 -15.45 2.44 -21.64
CA ALA A 460 -15.75 1.57 -20.49
C ALA A 460 -15.87 0.08 -20.88
N ARG A 461 -16.37 -0.23 -22.08
CA ARG A 461 -16.42 -1.61 -22.60
C ARG A 461 -15.02 -2.18 -22.82
N THR A 462 -14.15 -1.44 -23.51
CA THR A 462 -12.74 -1.83 -23.68
C THR A 462 -12.07 -2.03 -22.32
N LYS A 463 -12.30 -1.11 -21.38
CA LYS A 463 -11.77 -1.23 -20.01
C LYS A 463 -12.24 -2.49 -19.27
N VAL A 464 -13.54 -2.84 -19.34
CA VAL A 464 -14.06 -4.08 -18.74
C VAL A 464 -13.40 -5.32 -19.34
N ILE A 465 -13.17 -5.33 -20.66
CA ILE A 465 -12.50 -6.45 -21.34
C ILE A 465 -11.06 -6.56 -20.87
N GLU A 466 -10.31 -5.45 -20.84
CA GLU A 466 -8.92 -5.46 -20.38
C GLU A 466 -8.79 -5.85 -18.90
N GLU A 467 -9.69 -5.40 -18.02
CA GLU A 467 -9.72 -5.85 -16.61
C GLU A 467 -9.99 -7.36 -16.49
N CYS A 468 -10.87 -7.92 -17.35
CA CYS A 468 -11.08 -9.36 -17.39
C CYS A 468 -9.83 -10.12 -17.87
N LEU A 469 -9.11 -9.57 -18.85
CA LEU A 469 -7.86 -10.13 -19.35
C LEU A 469 -6.74 -10.04 -18.31
N ASP A 470 -6.65 -8.96 -17.52
CA ASP A 470 -5.72 -8.82 -16.40
C ASP A 470 -5.93 -9.96 -15.39
N VAL A 471 -7.19 -10.19 -15.00
CA VAL A 471 -7.55 -11.28 -14.08
C VAL A 471 -7.17 -12.65 -14.65
N ILE A 472 -7.41 -12.89 -15.94
CA ILE A 472 -7.01 -14.14 -16.60
C ILE A 472 -5.49 -14.29 -16.65
N ALA A 473 -4.75 -13.23 -16.98
CA ALA A 473 -3.29 -13.25 -17.07
C ALA A 473 -2.63 -13.45 -15.69
N ASP A 474 -3.24 -12.94 -14.62
CA ASP A 474 -2.71 -13.04 -13.25
C ASP A 474 -3.12 -14.31 -12.53
N GLN A 475 -4.41 -14.66 -12.59
CA GLN A 475 -5.00 -15.76 -11.80
C GLN A 475 -5.21 -17.04 -12.62
N GLY A 476 -5.09 -16.97 -13.93
CA GLY A 476 -5.28 -18.09 -14.85
C GLY A 476 -6.74 -18.48 -15.10
N HIS A 477 -7.70 -17.72 -14.58
CA HIS A 477 -9.12 -17.97 -14.79
C HIS A 477 -9.97 -16.72 -14.52
N LEU A 478 -11.19 -16.70 -15.04
CA LEU A 478 -12.19 -15.66 -14.78
C LEU A 478 -13.43 -16.29 -14.16
N ASN A 479 -14.08 -15.66 -13.19
CA ASN A 479 -15.32 -16.16 -12.58
C ASN A 479 -16.44 -15.10 -12.58
N LEU A 480 -17.65 -15.50 -12.20
CA LEU A 480 -18.81 -14.60 -12.14
C LEU A 480 -18.60 -13.39 -11.23
N GLY A 481 -17.90 -13.55 -10.09
CA GLY A 481 -17.60 -12.47 -9.16
C GLY A 481 -16.70 -11.42 -9.79
N HIS A 482 -15.61 -11.84 -10.45
CA HIS A 482 -14.69 -10.97 -11.18
C HIS A 482 -15.41 -10.21 -12.30
N LEU A 483 -16.21 -10.92 -13.10
CA LEU A 483 -16.98 -10.31 -14.19
C LEU A 483 -17.97 -9.27 -13.68
N ARG A 484 -18.74 -9.62 -12.64
CA ARG A 484 -19.67 -8.69 -12.00
C ARG A 484 -18.95 -7.45 -11.52
N ASP A 485 -17.86 -7.63 -10.78
CA ASP A 485 -17.11 -6.55 -10.18
C ASP A 485 -16.51 -5.61 -11.23
N ALA A 486 -15.97 -6.14 -12.33
CA ALA A 486 -15.48 -5.34 -13.45
C ALA A 486 -16.60 -4.46 -14.03
N ILE A 487 -17.80 -5.01 -14.26
CA ILE A 487 -18.95 -4.25 -14.75
C ILE A 487 -19.45 -3.24 -13.69
N SER A 488 -19.46 -3.62 -12.42
CA SER A 488 -19.88 -2.78 -11.29
C SER A 488 -19.00 -1.53 -11.12
N ARG A 489 -17.69 -1.66 -11.34
CA ARG A 489 -16.73 -0.56 -11.17
C ARG A 489 -16.67 0.38 -12.38
N ASN A 490 -17.01 -0.12 -13.57
CA ASN A 490 -16.88 0.64 -14.83
C ASN A 490 -18.18 1.29 -15.29
N GLN A 491 -18.09 2.21 -16.25
CA GLN A 491 -19.25 2.99 -16.69
C GLN A 491 -20.17 2.25 -17.68
N LEU A 492 -19.83 1.06 -18.17
CA LEU A 492 -20.75 0.25 -18.97
C LEU A 492 -21.76 -0.45 -18.04
N LYS A 493 -23.03 -0.04 -18.08
CA LYS A 493 -24.08 -0.50 -17.15
C LYS A 493 -25.23 -1.20 -17.89
N PHE A 494 -25.89 -2.12 -17.20
CA PHE A 494 -27.12 -2.73 -17.72
C PHE A 494 -28.28 -1.74 -17.69
N ARG A 495 -29.16 -1.85 -18.68
CA ARG A 495 -30.46 -1.17 -18.68
C ARG A 495 -31.39 -1.84 -17.66
N ASP A 496 -32.49 -1.17 -17.34
CA ASP A 496 -33.54 -1.76 -16.50
C ASP A 496 -34.11 -3.02 -17.17
N LEU A 497 -34.42 -4.03 -16.36
CA LEU A 497 -34.77 -5.37 -16.81
C LEU A 497 -36.23 -5.44 -17.23
N SER A 498 -36.48 -6.16 -18.33
CA SER A 498 -37.83 -6.57 -18.72
C SER A 498 -38.29 -7.82 -17.97
N ASP A 499 -39.59 -8.12 -18.00
CA ASP A 499 -40.15 -9.36 -17.41
C ASP A 499 -39.48 -10.62 -17.97
N ARG A 500 -39.16 -10.61 -19.27
CA ARG A 500 -38.43 -11.70 -19.93
C ARG A 500 -37.00 -11.85 -19.40
N ASP A 501 -36.35 -10.76 -19.07
CA ASP A 501 -34.99 -10.80 -18.52
C ASP A 501 -34.99 -11.41 -17.11
N LEU A 502 -35.99 -11.11 -16.28
CA LEU A 502 -36.15 -11.72 -14.96
C LEU A 502 -36.36 -13.25 -15.03
N LEU A 503 -37.07 -13.73 -16.06
CA LEU A 503 -37.26 -15.16 -16.31
C LEU A 503 -35.96 -15.85 -16.77
N THR A 504 -35.11 -15.16 -17.52
CA THR A 504 -33.84 -15.71 -18.04
C THR A 504 -32.64 -15.48 -17.13
N GLY A 505 -32.83 -14.74 -16.02
CA GLY A 505 -31.79 -14.43 -15.03
C GLY A 505 -31.05 -13.10 -15.26
N GLY A 506 -31.46 -12.32 -16.25
CA GLY A 506 -30.86 -11.03 -16.61
C GLY A 506 -29.58 -11.14 -17.44
N PRO A 507 -29.09 -10.02 -18.01
CA PRO A 507 -27.93 -10.00 -18.90
C PRO A 507 -26.65 -10.57 -18.28
N LEU A 508 -26.38 -10.35 -16.99
CA LEU A 508 -25.19 -10.89 -16.33
C LEU A 508 -25.19 -12.43 -16.30
N LEU A 509 -26.32 -13.08 -16.03
CA LEU A 509 -26.43 -14.54 -16.03
C LEU A 509 -26.53 -15.14 -17.45
N GLN A 510 -26.92 -14.33 -18.44
CA GLN A 510 -26.77 -14.69 -19.85
C GLN A 510 -25.29 -14.66 -20.26
N LEU A 511 -24.55 -13.63 -19.83
CA LEU A 511 -23.12 -13.49 -20.09
C LEU A 511 -22.31 -14.59 -19.40
N ASP A 512 -22.63 -14.92 -18.15
CA ASP A 512 -22.07 -16.07 -17.41
C ASP A 512 -22.22 -17.38 -18.19
N ARG A 513 -23.39 -17.62 -18.78
CA ARG A 513 -23.65 -18.81 -19.61
C ARG A 513 -22.89 -18.77 -20.93
N ARG A 514 -22.78 -17.59 -21.55
CA ARG A 514 -22.09 -17.45 -22.82
C ARG A 514 -20.60 -17.65 -22.66
N LEU A 515 -19.98 -16.99 -21.67
CA LEU A 515 -18.56 -17.12 -21.38
C LEU A 515 -18.18 -18.55 -20.96
N ASP A 516 -19.01 -19.25 -20.18
CA ASP A 516 -18.82 -20.69 -19.89
C ASP A 516 -18.76 -21.56 -21.16
N SER A 517 -19.45 -21.16 -22.22
CA SER A 517 -19.45 -21.87 -23.50
C SER A 517 -18.28 -21.48 -24.41
N VAL A 518 -17.92 -20.19 -24.48
CA VAL A 518 -16.92 -19.69 -25.43
C VAL A 518 -15.51 -19.64 -24.86
N LEU A 519 -15.34 -19.51 -23.54
CA LEU A 519 -14.06 -19.50 -22.83
C LEU A 519 -13.88 -20.78 -21.99
N ASP A 520 -14.17 -21.91 -22.61
CA ASP A 520 -14.16 -23.20 -21.93
C ASP A 520 -12.78 -23.52 -21.31
N GLY A 521 -12.77 -23.83 -20.01
CA GLY A 521 -11.56 -24.11 -19.22
C GLY A 521 -10.88 -22.88 -18.59
N VAL A 522 -11.19 -21.68 -19.09
CA VAL A 522 -10.67 -20.38 -18.59
C VAL A 522 -11.74 -19.67 -17.75
N TYR A 523 -12.99 -19.65 -18.21
CA TYR A 523 -14.11 -19.11 -17.44
C TYR A 523 -14.71 -20.16 -16.51
N GLN A 524 -14.89 -19.81 -15.24
CA GLN A 524 -15.55 -20.62 -14.24
C GLN A 524 -16.94 -20.06 -13.97
N ARG A 525 -17.95 -20.82 -14.40
CA ARG A 525 -19.34 -20.45 -14.22
C ARG A 525 -19.70 -20.27 -12.75
N GLY A 526 -20.51 -19.24 -12.47
CA GLY A 526 -20.96 -18.93 -11.12
C GLY A 526 -21.63 -20.11 -10.41
N GLU A 527 -21.30 -20.28 -9.14
CA GLU A 527 -21.88 -21.30 -8.28
C GLU A 527 -23.40 -21.10 -8.14
N PHE A 528 -24.12 -22.17 -7.75
CA PHE A 528 -25.58 -22.15 -7.72
C PHE A 528 -26.14 -21.02 -6.83
N TYR A 529 -25.59 -20.82 -5.62
CA TYR A 529 -26.07 -19.78 -4.72
C TYR A 529 -25.79 -18.37 -5.24
N LEU A 530 -24.63 -18.12 -5.88
CA LEU A 530 -24.32 -16.83 -6.51
C LEU A 530 -25.31 -16.49 -7.62
N ARG A 531 -25.67 -17.48 -8.44
CA ARG A 531 -26.65 -17.29 -9.52
C ARG A 531 -28.05 -17.01 -8.98
N TRP A 532 -28.47 -17.68 -7.91
CA TRP A 532 -29.75 -17.40 -7.26
C TRP A 532 -29.76 -16.03 -6.59
N LEU A 533 -28.69 -15.67 -5.89
CA LEU A 533 -28.53 -14.35 -5.29
C LEU A 533 -28.58 -13.24 -6.34
N GLN A 534 -27.87 -13.42 -7.46
CA GLN A 534 -27.91 -12.48 -8.57
C GLN A 534 -29.33 -12.34 -9.14
N ARG A 535 -30.06 -13.45 -9.27
CA ARG A 535 -31.44 -13.43 -9.78
C ARG A 535 -32.42 -12.74 -8.82
N LEU A 536 -32.26 -12.94 -7.52
CA LEU A 536 -33.09 -12.26 -6.52
C LEU A 536 -32.79 -10.76 -6.48
N SER A 537 -31.50 -10.41 -6.44
CA SER A 537 -31.07 -9.01 -6.40
C SER A 537 -31.32 -8.26 -7.71
N SER A 538 -31.38 -8.95 -8.85
CA SER A 538 -31.75 -8.33 -10.12
C SER A 538 -33.21 -7.89 -10.15
N ALA A 539 -34.11 -8.64 -9.52
CA ALA A 539 -35.50 -8.21 -9.32
C ALA A 539 -35.61 -6.96 -8.44
N THR A 540 -34.80 -6.86 -7.39
CA THR A 540 -34.83 -5.72 -6.46
C THR A 540 -34.08 -4.49 -6.97
N PHE A 541 -33.01 -4.63 -7.75
CA PHE A 541 -32.17 -3.49 -8.16
C PHE A 541 -32.33 -3.10 -9.63
N GLY A 542 -32.65 -4.09 -10.47
CA GLY A 542 -32.79 -3.94 -11.93
C GLY A 542 -34.19 -3.59 -12.41
N THR A 543 -35.18 -3.52 -11.51
CA THR A 543 -36.55 -3.07 -11.86
C THR A 543 -36.90 -1.76 -11.15
N PRO A 544 -37.72 -0.88 -11.75
CA PRO A 544 -38.15 0.35 -11.09
C PRO A 544 -38.89 0.10 -9.76
N VAL A 545 -39.80 -0.88 -9.74
CA VAL A 545 -40.61 -1.22 -8.55
C VAL A 545 -39.74 -1.80 -7.44
N GLY A 546 -38.87 -2.77 -7.76
CA GLY A 546 -37.96 -3.36 -6.79
C GLY A 546 -37.02 -2.31 -6.20
N ARG A 547 -36.55 -1.38 -7.03
CA ARG A 547 -35.64 -0.31 -6.59
C ARG A 547 -36.35 0.66 -5.66
N TRP A 548 -37.58 1.01 -5.98
CA TRP A 548 -38.42 1.83 -5.11
C TRP A 548 -38.61 1.15 -3.75
N LEU A 549 -38.99 -0.14 -3.72
CA LEU A 549 -39.10 -0.90 -2.46
C LEU A 549 -37.78 -0.91 -1.69
N THR A 550 -36.66 -1.09 -2.38
CA THR A 550 -35.33 -1.13 -1.75
C THR A 550 -34.97 0.21 -1.10
N LEU A 551 -35.05 1.31 -1.86
CA LEU A 551 -34.59 2.63 -1.42
C LEU A 551 -35.54 3.35 -0.46
N TYR A 552 -36.84 3.07 -0.54
CA TYR A 552 -37.85 3.79 0.23
C TYR A 552 -38.43 2.98 1.39
N LEU A 553 -38.31 1.64 1.37
CA LEU A 553 -38.83 0.76 2.43
C LEU A 553 -37.74 -0.08 3.09
N ILE A 554 -37.04 -0.93 2.33
CA ILE A 554 -36.14 -1.94 2.92
C ILE A 554 -34.93 -1.29 3.58
N VAL A 555 -34.21 -0.42 2.88
CA VAL A 555 -32.98 0.19 3.41
C VAL A 555 -33.25 1.13 4.60
N PRO A 556 -34.21 2.07 4.54
CA PRO A 556 -34.47 2.99 5.66
C PRO A 556 -34.97 2.27 6.91
N PHE A 557 -36.01 1.44 6.79
CA PHE A 557 -36.64 0.81 7.95
C PHE A 557 -35.88 -0.45 8.40
N GLY A 558 -35.34 -1.25 7.47
CA GLY A 558 -34.46 -2.36 7.80
C GLY A 558 -33.14 -1.89 8.42
N GLY A 559 -32.55 -0.81 7.90
CA GLY A 559 -31.37 -0.18 8.49
C GLY A 559 -31.64 0.38 9.89
N ALA A 560 -32.80 1.04 10.09
CA ALA A 560 -33.23 1.51 11.41
C ALA A 560 -33.37 0.37 12.42
N TYR A 561 -33.97 -0.74 12.01
CA TYR A 561 -34.08 -1.94 12.84
C TYR A 561 -32.70 -2.48 13.25
N ILE A 562 -31.77 -2.62 12.31
CA ILE A 562 -30.40 -3.10 12.58
C ILE A 562 -29.67 -2.17 13.56
N VAL A 563 -29.76 -0.84 13.36
CA VAL A 563 -29.10 0.14 14.23
C VAL A 563 -29.69 0.12 15.64
N LEU A 564 -31.01 0.07 15.77
CA LEU A 564 -31.69 0.00 17.07
C LEU A 564 -31.37 -1.30 17.81
N ALA A 565 -31.42 -2.44 17.12
CA ALA A 565 -31.01 -3.73 17.68
C ALA A 565 -29.53 -3.75 18.09
N GLY A 566 -28.66 -3.13 17.30
CA GLY A 566 -27.24 -2.95 17.62
C GLY A 566 -27.02 -2.07 18.86
N LEU A 567 -27.79 -0.98 18.99
CA LEU A 567 -27.72 -0.08 20.14
C LEU A 567 -28.17 -0.76 21.42
N ASP A 568 -29.25 -1.53 21.38
CA ASP A 568 -29.71 -2.35 22.52
C ASP A 568 -28.58 -3.26 23.04
N HIS A 569 -27.79 -3.87 22.15
CA HIS A 569 -26.66 -4.70 22.56
C HIS A 569 -25.50 -3.92 23.19
N LEU A 570 -25.24 -2.71 22.71
CA LEU A 570 -24.20 -1.87 23.30
C LEU A 570 -24.61 -1.42 24.71
N LEU A 571 -25.89 -1.10 24.92
CA LEU A 571 -26.44 -0.76 26.22
C LEU A 571 -26.49 -1.96 27.18
N GLU A 572 -26.82 -3.15 26.68
CA GLU A 572 -26.79 -4.40 27.45
C GLU A 572 -25.36 -4.73 27.93
N LEU A 573 -24.35 -4.50 27.07
CA LEU A 573 -22.94 -4.66 27.44
C LEU A 573 -22.53 -3.66 28.53
N ILE A 574 -22.93 -2.39 28.40
CA ILE A 574 -22.66 -1.35 29.41
C ILE A 574 -23.28 -1.73 30.76
N LYS A 575 -24.52 -2.26 30.77
CA LYS A 575 -25.17 -2.74 32.00
C LYS A 575 -24.38 -3.84 32.69
N HIS A 576 -23.67 -4.69 31.94
CA HIS A 576 -22.81 -5.73 32.51
C HIS A 576 -21.58 -5.13 33.23
N PHE A 577 -21.00 -4.05 32.69
CA PHE A 577 -19.85 -3.35 33.28
C PHE A 577 -20.23 -2.32 34.35
N VAL A 578 -21.46 -1.80 34.33
CA VAL A 578 -21.97 -0.77 35.24
C VAL A 578 -23.28 -1.26 35.88
N PRO A 579 -23.21 -1.94 37.04
CA PRO A 579 -24.39 -2.40 37.76
C PRO A 579 -25.32 -1.23 38.12
N GLY A 580 -26.61 -1.33 37.75
CA GLY A 580 -27.63 -0.30 38.00
C GLY A 580 -27.96 0.62 36.82
N PHE A 581 -27.32 0.45 35.66
CA PHE A 581 -27.66 1.22 34.46
C PHE A 581 -29.11 0.94 34.00
N PRO A 582 -30.01 1.95 33.91
CA PRO A 582 -31.38 1.76 33.46
C PRO A 582 -31.39 1.44 31.95
N HIS A 583 -31.88 0.26 31.59
CA HIS A 583 -32.02 -0.16 30.20
C HIS A 583 -33.41 -0.71 29.95
N GLN A 584 -34.16 -0.05 29.08
CA GLN A 584 -35.38 -0.58 28.46
C GLN A 584 -35.05 -0.95 27.00
N PRO A 585 -35.47 -2.14 26.52
CA PRO A 585 -35.16 -2.57 25.15
C PRO A 585 -35.91 -1.71 24.14
N LEU A 586 -35.17 -1.12 23.19
CA LEU A 586 -35.70 -0.31 22.09
C LEU A 586 -36.37 -1.20 21.02
N VAL A 587 -35.94 -2.46 20.91
CA VAL A 587 -36.49 -3.47 20.01
C VAL A 587 -36.89 -4.71 20.80
N SER A 588 -38.19 -4.91 21.01
CA SER A 588 -38.69 -6.12 21.69
C SER A 588 -40.08 -6.53 21.23
N LYS A 589 -40.27 -7.82 20.97
CA LYS A 589 -41.59 -8.43 20.70
C LYS A 589 -42.58 -8.23 21.85
N LYS A 590 -42.09 -8.03 23.07
CA LYS A 590 -42.91 -7.85 24.27
C LYS A 590 -43.39 -6.41 24.45
N THR A 591 -42.83 -5.44 23.71
CA THR A 591 -43.18 -4.01 23.79
C THR A 591 -43.37 -3.40 22.38
N PRO A 592 -44.38 -3.86 21.61
CA PRO A 592 -44.62 -3.37 20.25
C PRO A 592 -45.01 -1.88 20.23
N GLU A 593 -45.64 -1.38 21.29
CA GLU A 593 -46.07 0.02 21.46
C GLU A 593 -44.90 1.01 21.45
N ILE A 594 -43.71 0.57 21.89
CA ILE A 594 -42.48 1.38 21.87
C ILE A 594 -41.70 1.10 20.58
N THR A 595 -41.61 -0.18 20.19
CA THR A 595 -40.78 -0.63 19.06
C THR A 595 -41.25 -0.01 17.74
N ILE A 596 -42.57 -0.01 17.45
CA ILE A 596 -43.10 0.44 16.16
C ILE A 596 -42.91 1.95 15.94
N PRO A 597 -43.27 2.85 16.90
CA PRO A 597 -43.07 4.28 16.73
C PRO A 597 -41.60 4.67 16.63
N VAL A 598 -40.73 4.06 17.46
CA VAL A 598 -39.27 4.34 17.42
C VAL A 598 -38.68 3.89 16.10
N LEU A 599 -39.02 2.68 15.63
CA LEU A 599 -38.59 2.18 14.32
C LEU A 599 -39.12 3.07 13.18
N GLY A 600 -40.39 3.50 13.27
CA GLY A 600 -41.00 4.41 12.31
C GLY A 600 -40.29 5.76 12.25
N ALA A 601 -39.97 6.35 13.42
CA ALA A 601 -39.26 7.62 13.52
C ALA A 601 -37.82 7.53 12.98
N VAL A 602 -37.04 6.53 13.41
CA VAL A 602 -35.66 6.33 12.94
C VAL A 602 -35.63 5.95 11.46
N GLY A 603 -36.57 5.11 11.00
CA GLY A 603 -36.72 4.75 9.59
C GLY A 603 -37.06 5.96 8.71
N THR A 604 -37.96 6.83 9.16
CA THR A 604 -38.29 8.09 8.47
C THR A 604 -37.10 9.05 8.46
N PHE A 605 -36.35 9.13 9.56
CA PHE A 605 -35.11 9.89 9.62
C PHE A 605 -34.07 9.39 8.61
N PHE A 606 -33.85 8.06 8.52
CA PHE A 606 -32.96 7.47 7.52
C PHE A 606 -33.47 7.68 6.09
N LEU A 607 -34.78 7.60 5.86
CA LEU A 607 -35.38 7.90 4.57
C LEU A 607 -35.08 9.34 4.15
N ALA A 608 -35.29 10.31 5.04
CA ALA A 608 -34.96 11.70 4.81
C ALA A 608 -33.46 11.89 4.58
N LEU A 609 -32.60 11.21 5.36
CA LEU A 609 -31.15 11.29 5.23
C LEU A 609 -30.65 10.77 3.87
N ILE A 610 -31.22 9.67 3.36
CA ILE A 610 -30.82 9.07 2.09
C ILE A 610 -31.21 9.98 0.92
N HIS A 611 -32.43 10.52 0.93
CA HIS A 611 -33.02 11.21 -0.22
C HIS A 611 -32.91 12.73 -0.20
N SER A 612 -32.54 13.36 0.94
CA SER A 612 -32.40 14.83 1.05
C SER A 612 -30.93 15.28 1.13
N PRO A 613 -30.35 15.80 0.03
CA PRO A 613 -29.02 16.44 0.07
C PRO A 613 -28.90 17.60 1.08
N PRO A 614 -29.89 18.50 1.22
CA PRO A 614 -29.85 19.57 2.23
C PRO A 614 -29.72 19.02 3.65
N LEU A 615 -30.50 17.99 4.01
CA LEU A 615 -30.44 17.39 5.34
C LEU A 615 -29.08 16.75 5.61
N ARG A 616 -28.49 16.04 4.64
CA ARG A 616 -27.12 15.51 4.75
C ARG A 616 -26.10 16.60 4.99
N LYS A 617 -26.21 17.74 4.28
CA LYS A 617 -25.33 18.90 4.50
C LYS A 617 -25.53 19.54 5.87
N VAL A 618 -26.76 19.60 6.40
CA VAL A 618 -27.04 20.14 7.73
C VAL A 618 -26.48 19.21 8.82
N ILE A 619 -26.76 17.92 8.74
CA ILE A 619 -26.25 16.93 9.71
C ILE A 619 -24.73 16.84 9.64
N GLY A 620 -24.15 16.81 8.44
CA GLY A 620 -22.69 16.81 8.25
C GLY A 620 -22.02 18.06 8.83
N ARG A 621 -22.61 19.25 8.61
CA ARG A 621 -22.14 20.49 9.25
C ARG A 621 -22.32 20.44 10.77
N GLY A 622 -23.41 19.87 11.26
CA GLY A 622 -23.65 19.68 12.69
C GLY A 622 -22.58 18.81 13.35
N PHE A 623 -22.29 17.64 12.76
CA PHE A 623 -21.22 16.75 13.22
C PHE A 623 -19.84 17.39 13.10
N SER A 624 -19.54 18.07 11.99
CA SER A 624 -18.27 18.77 11.81
C SER A 624 -18.10 19.91 12.82
N SER A 625 -19.15 20.69 13.08
CA SER A 625 -19.15 21.76 14.07
C SER A 625 -19.02 21.20 15.48
N PHE A 626 -19.78 20.15 15.82
CA PHE A 626 -19.65 19.46 17.11
C PHE A 626 -18.23 18.92 17.31
N TRP A 627 -17.66 18.27 16.30
CA TRP A 627 -16.29 17.77 16.32
C TRP A 627 -15.27 18.91 16.42
N SER A 628 -15.46 20.01 15.69
CA SER A 628 -14.59 21.18 15.73
C SER A 628 -14.64 21.87 17.09
N VAL A 629 -15.82 21.99 17.71
CA VAL A 629 -15.98 22.50 19.07
C VAL A 629 -15.34 21.55 20.08
N LEU A 630 -15.61 20.24 19.98
CA LEU A 630 -15.04 19.24 20.86
C LEU A 630 -13.50 19.22 20.76
N LYS A 631 -12.97 19.22 19.54
CA LYS A 631 -11.53 19.33 19.27
C LYS A 631 -10.98 20.66 19.77
N GLY A 632 -11.72 21.74 19.57
CA GLY A 632 -11.42 23.07 20.06
C GLY A 632 -11.24 23.10 21.57
N VAL A 633 -12.23 22.62 22.31
CA VAL A 633 -12.25 22.60 23.77
C VAL A 633 -11.24 21.61 24.34
N ALA A 634 -11.17 20.39 23.79
CA ALA A 634 -10.34 19.32 24.33
C ALA A 634 -8.85 19.43 23.93
N PHE A 635 -8.54 20.00 22.77
CA PHE A 635 -7.19 20.00 22.21
C PHE A 635 -6.70 21.38 21.76
N ASP A 636 -7.41 22.07 20.85
CA ASP A 636 -6.85 23.26 20.19
C ASP A 636 -6.72 24.47 21.14
N ILE A 637 -7.71 24.73 22.00
CA ILE A 637 -7.68 25.81 22.99
C ILE A 637 -6.58 25.53 24.03
N PRO A 638 -6.53 24.36 24.69
CA PRO A 638 -5.41 24.02 25.58
C PRO A 638 -4.06 24.13 24.90
N ALA A 639 -3.92 23.63 23.67
CA ALA A 639 -2.65 23.68 22.93
C ALA A 639 -2.24 25.12 22.58
N ARG A 640 -3.17 25.97 22.14
CA ARG A 640 -2.88 27.40 21.87
C ARG A 640 -2.48 28.13 23.15
N LEU A 641 -3.16 27.87 24.26
CA LEU A 641 -2.86 28.48 25.55
C LEU A 641 -1.47 28.04 26.04
N LEU A 642 -1.13 26.76 25.91
CA LEU A 642 0.21 26.20 26.18
C LEU A 642 1.29 26.71 25.21
N LYS A 643 0.94 27.14 23.99
CA LYS A 643 1.88 27.71 23.02
C LYS A 643 2.23 29.17 23.29
N GLN A 644 1.46 29.90 24.11
CA GLN A 644 1.75 31.30 24.41
C GLN A 644 3.08 31.47 25.18
N PRO A 645 3.94 32.44 24.81
CA PRO A 645 5.25 32.65 25.44
C PRO A 645 5.15 32.88 26.95
N ALA A 646 4.17 33.66 27.39
CA ALA A 646 3.93 33.95 28.80
C ALA A 646 3.53 32.69 29.61
N VAL A 647 2.67 31.84 29.04
CA VAL A 647 2.25 30.59 29.66
C VAL A 647 3.42 29.59 29.69
N LYS A 648 4.21 29.49 28.61
CA LYS A 648 5.44 28.68 28.62
C LYS A 648 6.44 29.18 29.66
N ALA A 649 6.66 30.49 29.76
CA ALA A 649 7.55 31.08 30.75
C ALA A 649 7.07 30.81 32.19
N PHE A 650 5.76 30.92 32.43
CA PHE A 650 5.16 30.60 33.72
C PHE A 650 5.28 29.11 34.06
N LEU A 651 4.92 28.21 33.14
CA LEU A 651 5.01 26.75 33.33
C LEU A 651 6.46 26.25 33.45
N ARG A 652 7.42 26.95 32.83
CA ARG A 652 8.87 26.69 32.95
C ARG A 652 9.51 27.42 34.13
N SER A 653 8.78 28.26 34.86
CA SER A 653 9.33 28.98 36.01
C SER A 653 9.73 28.00 37.11
N ARG A 654 10.84 28.30 37.80
CA ARG A 654 11.35 27.50 38.92
C ARG A 654 10.27 27.14 39.97
N PRO A 655 9.41 28.07 40.45
CA PRO A 655 8.40 27.71 41.44
C PRO A 655 7.32 26.76 40.89
N ILE A 656 6.91 26.90 39.63
CA ILE A 656 5.88 26.03 39.04
C ILE A 656 6.43 24.64 38.73
N VAL A 657 7.66 24.55 38.24
CA VAL A 657 8.34 23.26 38.06
C VAL A 657 8.51 22.56 39.41
N ALA A 658 8.92 23.29 40.46
CA ALA A 658 9.03 22.76 41.80
C ALA A 658 7.67 22.29 42.34
N PHE A 659 6.60 23.08 42.19
CA PHE A 659 5.24 22.74 42.59
C PHE A 659 4.73 21.48 41.89
N ARG A 660 4.88 21.40 40.56
CA ARG A 660 4.43 20.23 39.78
C ARG A 660 5.15 18.96 40.25
N ARG A 661 6.46 19.08 40.48
CA ARG A 661 7.34 17.95 40.80
C ARG A 661 7.22 17.48 42.25
N HIS A 662 7.08 18.39 43.20
CA HIS A 662 7.09 18.07 44.63
C HIS A 662 5.69 17.96 45.25
N LEU A 663 4.66 18.49 44.58
CA LEU A 663 3.29 18.44 45.07
C LEU A 663 2.35 17.73 44.09
N LEU A 664 2.20 18.25 42.87
CA LEU A 664 1.13 17.82 41.97
C LEU A 664 1.25 16.36 41.49
N PHE A 665 2.44 15.95 41.06
CA PHE A 665 2.70 14.58 40.59
C PHE A 665 2.60 13.53 41.70
N PRO A 666 3.23 13.74 42.89
CA PRO A 666 3.04 12.85 44.03
C PRO A 666 1.57 12.74 44.45
N LEU A 667 0.80 13.83 44.37
CA LEU A 667 -0.63 13.84 44.70
C LEU A 667 -1.45 13.05 43.67
N PHE A 668 -1.11 13.14 42.39
CA PHE A 668 -1.73 12.33 41.33
C PHE A 668 -1.45 10.83 41.49
N VAL A 669 -0.20 10.45 41.77
CA VAL A 669 0.17 9.05 42.06
C VAL A 669 -0.56 8.54 43.30
N THR A 670 -0.65 9.38 44.34
CA THR A 670 -1.42 9.08 45.55
C THR A 670 -2.90 8.87 45.23
N ALA A 671 -3.50 9.72 44.39
CA ALA A 671 -4.90 9.60 43.99
C ALA A 671 -5.21 8.31 43.21
N ILE A 672 -4.23 7.72 42.51
CA ILE A 672 -4.37 6.43 41.82
C ILE A 672 -4.11 5.25 42.76
N LEU A 673 -3.03 5.31 43.55
CA LEU A 673 -2.62 4.21 44.43
C LEU A 673 -3.52 4.06 45.65
N PHE A 674 -4.09 5.15 46.16
CA PHE A 674 -4.98 5.14 47.32
C PHE A 674 -6.24 4.27 47.11
N PRO A 675 -7.01 4.37 46.01
CA PRO A 675 -8.13 3.47 45.75
C PRO A 675 -7.70 2.01 45.54
N LEU A 676 -6.52 1.77 44.95
CA LEU A 676 -5.96 0.41 44.81
C LEU A 676 -5.60 -0.20 46.18
N ALA A 677 -4.99 0.60 47.06
CA ALA A 677 -4.65 0.21 48.42
C ALA A 677 -5.89 -0.01 49.29
N ARG A 678 -7.01 0.68 48.99
CA ARG A 678 -8.27 0.53 49.72
C ARG A 678 -8.76 -0.92 49.68
N GLY A 679 -8.83 -1.54 48.48
CA GLY A 679 -9.05 -2.99 48.29
C GLY A 679 -10.10 -3.64 49.24
N PRO A 680 -10.00 -4.94 49.56
CA PRO A 680 -10.78 -5.56 50.63
C PRO A 680 -10.23 -5.26 52.04
N SER A 681 -9.25 -4.36 52.18
CA SER A 681 -8.50 -4.22 53.42
C SER A 681 -9.27 -3.37 54.44
N THR A 682 -9.54 -3.95 55.60
CA THR A 682 -10.23 -3.27 56.71
C THR A 682 -9.40 -2.15 57.34
N PHE A 683 -8.06 -2.26 57.28
CA PHE A 683 -7.12 -1.28 57.82
C PHE A 683 -7.17 0.08 57.07
N VAL A 684 -7.22 0.07 55.74
CA VAL A 684 -7.26 1.30 54.93
C VAL A 684 -8.63 1.99 55.01
N ALA A 685 -9.70 1.21 55.24
CA ALA A 685 -11.03 1.76 55.47
C ALA A 685 -11.14 2.53 56.80
N GLN A 686 -10.42 2.09 57.85
CA GLN A 686 -10.41 2.73 59.17
C GLN A 686 -9.49 3.97 59.24
N ASN A 687 -8.42 4.02 58.43
CA ASN A 687 -7.42 5.09 58.50
C ASN A 687 -7.10 5.73 57.12
N PRO A 688 -8.09 6.29 56.40
CA PRO A 688 -7.91 6.73 55.01
C PRO A 688 -6.88 7.87 54.87
N TRP A 689 -6.90 8.86 55.76
CA TRP A 689 -6.02 10.03 55.67
C TRP A 689 -4.57 9.73 56.03
N ALA A 690 -4.33 8.81 56.98
CA ALA A 690 -2.98 8.38 57.36
C ALA A 690 -2.32 7.59 56.22
N VAL A 691 -3.06 6.67 55.61
CA VAL A 691 -2.58 5.87 54.47
C VAL A 691 -2.34 6.76 53.25
N ALA A 692 -3.23 7.71 52.94
CA ALA A 692 -3.02 8.67 51.85
C ALA A 692 -1.76 9.54 52.08
N SER A 693 -1.54 10.02 53.31
CA SER A 693 -0.36 10.83 53.67
C SER A 693 0.94 10.03 53.56
N ILE A 694 0.94 8.76 53.95
CA ILE A 694 2.10 7.86 53.81
C ILE A 694 2.40 7.61 52.33
N ILE A 695 1.39 7.28 51.52
CA ILE A 695 1.55 7.08 50.07
C ILE A 695 2.08 8.35 49.42
N PHE A 696 1.58 9.53 49.81
CA PHE A 696 2.04 10.82 49.31
C PHE A 696 3.51 11.08 49.67
N GLY A 697 3.89 10.91 50.94
CA GLY A 697 5.27 11.08 51.39
C GLY A 697 6.24 10.11 50.68
N LEU A 698 5.85 8.84 50.55
CA LEU A 698 6.64 7.83 49.84
C LEU A 698 6.77 8.19 48.34
N SER A 699 5.69 8.62 47.72
CA SER A 699 5.67 9.06 46.31
C SER A 699 6.56 10.29 46.10
N MET A 700 6.53 11.26 47.03
CA MET A 700 7.34 12.47 46.98
C MET A 700 8.84 12.17 47.06
N VAL A 701 9.25 11.24 47.93
CA VAL A 701 10.66 10.81 48.07
C VAL A 701 11.09 9.98 46.87
N LEU A 702 10.29 8.98 46.48
CA LEU A 702 10.61 8.10 45.36
C LEU A 702 10.76 8.89 44.07
N LEU A 703 9.75 9.68 43.66
CA LEU A 703 9.75 10.43 42.39
C LEU A 703 10.88 11.48 42.31
N ASN A 704 11.35 12.03 43.43
CA ASN A 704 12.42 13.04 43.43
C ASN A 704 13.84 12.48 43.55
N SER A 705 14.00 11.21 43.93
CA SER A 705 15.29 10.52 44.02
C SER A 705 15.94 10.26 42.65
N ARG A 706 17.26 9.93 42.62
CA ARG A 706 17.96 9.47 41.38
C ARG A 706 17.28 8.24 40.77
N ILE A 707 16.81 7.32 41.60
CA ILE A 707 16.15 6.08 41.19
C ILE A 707 14.78 6.38 40.58
N GLY A 708 13.97 7.24 41.20
CA GLY A 708 12.66 7.60 40.68
C GLY A 708 12.72 8.41 39.39
N ARG A 709 13.70 9.31 39.24
CA ARG A 709 13.94 10.02 37.96
C ARG A 709 14.28 9.05 36.83
N THR A 710 15.09 8.04 37.13
CA THR A 710 15.44 7.00 36.16
C THR A 710 14.21 6.14 35.84
N PHE A 711 13.43 5.75 36.84
CA PHE A 711 12.19 4.99 36.67
C PHE A 711 11.11 5.78 35.91
N GLU A 712 10.94 7.07 36.16
CA GLU A 712 10.03 7.97 35.43
C GLU A 712 10.42 8.04 33.95
N ALA A 713 11.71 8.24 33.65
CA ALA A 713 12.21 8.23 32.28
C ALA A 713 11.97 6.88 31.59
N THR A 714 12.27 5.76 32.26
CA THR A 714 12.03 4.40 31.73
C THR A 714 10.54 4.11 31.54
N THR A 715 9.68 4.54 32.45
CA THR A 715 8.23 4.28 32.39
C THR A 715 7.56 5.17 31.34
N ALA A 716 7.98 6.43 31.22
CA ALA A 716 7.54 7.32 30.17
C ALA A 716 7.98 6.80 28.79
N GLU A 717 9.21 6.31 28.67
CA GLU A 717 9.72 5.67 27.45
C GLU A 717 8.96 4.38 27.14
N TRP A 718 8.70 3.53 28.13
CA TRP A 718 7.90 2.31 27.96
C TRP A 718 6.45 2.64 27.56
N PHE A 719 5.83 3.65 28.17
CA PHE A 719 4.47 4.07 27.84
C PHE A 719 4.41 4.74 26.46
N GLU A 720 5.40 5.56 26.09
CA GLU A 720 5.51 6.17 24.75
C GLU A 720 5.70 5.08 23.70
N TRP A 721 6.65 4.17 23.92
CA TRP A 721 6.91 3.04 23.05
C TRP A 721 5.66 2.15 22.92
N THR A 722 5.00 1.83 24.03
CA THR A 722 3.79 1.01 24.05
C THR A 722 2.62 1.73 23.37
N TRP A 723 2.39 3.01 23.64
CA TRP A 723 1.29 3.78 23.05
C TRP A 723 1.49 4.02 21.56
N TYR A 724 2.70 4.40 21.11
CA TYR A 724 3.03 4.51 19.70
C TYR A 724 2.89 3.15 19.00
N THR A 725 3.40 2.10 19.63
CA THR A 725 3.31 0.74 19.11
C THR A 725 1.85 0.28 19.05
N VAL A 726 1.02 0.53 20.06
CA VAL A 726 -0.40 0.15 20.07
C VAL A 726 -1.22 0.96 19.05
N ARG A 727 -1.12 2.29 19.09
CA ARG A 727 -1.94 3.20 18.27
C ARG A 727 -1.60 3.13 16.78
N VAL A 728 -0.30 3.15 16.45
CA VAL A 728 0.15 3.32 15.06
C VAL A 728 0.58 1.99 14.43
N ARG A 729 1.23 1.10 15.20
CA ARG A 729 1.70 -0.18 14.65
C ARG A 729 0.69 -1.30 14.84
N ILE A 730 0.17 -1.52 16.04
CA ILE A 730 -0.64 -2.70 16.33
C ILE A 730 -2.02 -2.53 15.73
N PHE A 731 -2.77 -1.45 15.99
CA PHE A 731 -4.14 -1.40 15.45
C PHE A 731 -4.17 -1.39 13.92
N VAL A 732 -3.36 -0.53 13.30
CA VAL A 732 -3.24 -0.43 11.82
C VAL A 732 -2.67 -1.73 11.24
N ALA A 733 -1.53 -2.23 11.74
CA ALA A 733 -0.91 -3.42 11.16
C ALA A 733 -1.63 -4.72 11.54
N LEU A 734 -2.38 -4.77 12.65
CA LEU A 734 -3.27 -5.89 12.98
C LEU A 734 -4.43 -5.92 12.00
N PHE A 735 -5.05 -4.77 11.73
CA PHE A 735 -6.16 -4.69 10.78
C PHE A 735 -5.70 -4.97 9.34
N GLU A 736 -4.62 -4.35 8.86
CA GLU A 736 -3.99 -4.67 7.56
C GLU A 736 -3.52 -6.12 7.52
N GLY A 737 -2.89 -6.60 8.59
CA GLY A 737 -2.43 -7.97 8.73
C GLY A 737 -3.57 -8.98 8.65
N ILE A 738 -4.73 -8.67 9.25
CA ILE A 738 -5.97 -9.45 9.16
C ILE A 738 -6.48 -9.46 7.71
N MET A 739 -6.68 -8.30 7.08
CA MET A 739 -7.18 -8.25 5.70
C MET A 739 -6.25 -8.97 4.71
N ASP A 740 -4.96 -8.69 4.79
CA ASP A 740 -3.95 -9.35 3.95
C ASP A 740 -3.86 -10.85 4.25
N PHE A 741 -4.03 -11.25 5.52
CA PHE A 741 -4.09 -12.67 5.88
C PHE A 741 -5.29 -13.35 5.21
N PHE A 742 -6.51 -12.82 5.38
CA PHE A 742 -7.70 -13.40 4.78
C PHE A 742 -7.63 -13.38 3.24
N LYS A 743 -7.18 -12.28 2.63
CA LYS A 743 -6.97 -12.20 1.18
C LYS A 743 -5.98 -13.26 0.69
N ARG A 744 -4.81 -13.38 1.33
CA ARG A 744 -3.82 -14.41 0.98
C ARG A 744 -4.34 -15.83 1.18
N VAL A 745 -5.12 -16.06 2.24
CA VAL A 745 -5.75 -17.37 2.51
C VAL A 745 -6.75 -17.70 1.42
N MET A 746 -7.65 -16.77 1.06
CA MET A 746 -8.63 -16.97 -0.01
C MET A 746 -7.94 -17.24 -1.36
N GLU A 747 -6.98 -16.39 -1.75
CA GLU A 747 -6.19 -16.59 -2.97
C GLU A 747 -5.40 -17.90 -2.94
N TRP A 748 -4.92 -18.33 -1.78
CA TRP A 748 -4.22 -19.62 -1.64
C TRP A 748 -5.19 -20.79 -1.81
N ILE A 749 -6.36 -20.74 -1.17
CA ILE A 749 -7.41 -21.76 -1.33
C ILE A 749 -7.82 -21.86 -2.80
N GLU A 750 -8.10 -20.75 -3.46
CA GLU A 750 -8.45 -20.73 -4.89
C GLU A 750 -7.34 -21.30 -5.77
N ARG A 751 -6.08 -20.91 -5.51
CA ARG A 751 -4.91 -21.46 -6.22
C ARG A 751 -4.76 -22.96 -6.01
N VAL A 752 -5.01 -23.47 -4.80
CA VAL A 752 -4.96 -24.91 -4.50
C VAL A 752 -6.08 -25.63 -5.26
N LEU A 753 -7.31 -25.13 -5.18
CA LEU A 753 -8.45 -25.71 -5.90
C LEU A 753 -8.17 -25.78 -7.40
N TYR A 754 -7.70 -24.67 -7.98
CA TYR A 754 -7.36 -24.61 -9.39
C TYR A 754 -6.17 -25.52 -9.75
N ALA A 755 -5.14 -25.61 -8.90
CA ALA A 755 -3.99 -26.47 -9.17
C ALA A 755 -4.37 -27.95 -9.19
N VAL A 756 -5.30 -28.37 -8.33
CA VAL A 756 -5.83 -29.74 -8.37
C VAL A 756 -6.72 -29.93 -9.61
N ASP A 757 -7.55 -28.96 -9.96
CA ASP A 757 -8.34 -28.99 -11.20
C ASP A 757 -7.43 -29.16 -12.42
N GLU A 758 -6.32 -28.41 -12.48
CA GLU A 758 -5.32 -28.48 -13.52
C GLU A 758 -4.62 -29.84 -13.57
N TRP A 759 -4.25 -30.41 -12.42
CA TRP A 759 -3.63 -31.74 -12.34
C TRP A 759 -4.56 -32.85 -12.85
N LEU A 760 -5.87 -32.69 -12.63
CA LEU A 760 -6.90 -33.61 -13.11
C LEU A 760 -7.25 -33.43 -14.59
N ARG A 761 -6.74 -32.39 -15.28
CA ARG A 761 -6.91 -32.24 -16.74
C ARG A 761 -6.08 -33.28 -17.50
N PHE A 762 -6.61 -33.76 -18.61
CA PHE A 762 -5.96 -34.75 -19.46
C PHE A 762 -5.11 -34.05 -20.54
N LYS A 763 -3.85 -34.45 -20.71
CA LYS A 763 -2.96 -33.88 -21.75
C LYS A 763 -2.77 -34.87 -22.91
N SER A 764 -2.62 -34.39 -24.15
CA SER A 764 -2.31 -35.25 -25.30
C SER A 764 -1.02 -36.04 -25.06
N GLY A 765 -1.07 -37.37 -25.25
CA GLY A 765 0.04 -38.29 -25.00
C GLY A 765 -0.02 -39.03 -23.65
N GLU A 766 -1.03 -38.77 -22.81
CA GLU A 766 -1.30 -39.57 -21.60
C GLU A 766 -2.04 -40.89 -21.93
N SER A 767 -1.87 -41.91 -21.06
CA SER A 767 -2.46 -43.24 -21.27
C SER A 767 -3.98 -43.27 -21.05
N GLN A 768 -4.68 -44.24 -21.63
CA GLN A 768 -6.13 -44.44 -21.42
C GLN A 768 -6.48 -44.75 -19.96
N VAL A 769 -5.62 -45.46 -19.24
CA VAL A 769 -5.79 -45.72 -17.80
C VAL A 769 -5.76 -44.41 -17.01
N THR A 770 -4.85 -43.50 -17.36
CA THR A 770 -4.77 -42.17 -16.76
C THR A 770 -6.05 -41.35 -17.01
N LEU A 771 -6.66 -41.47 -18.20
CA LEU A 771 -7.92 -40.82 -18.51
C LEU A 771 -9.04 -41.28 -17.57
N VAL A 772 -9.22 -42.60 -17.40
CA VAL A 772 -10.27 -43.15 -16.52
C VAL A 772 -10.07 -42.71 -15.08
N ILE A 773 -8.84 -42.79 -14.57
CA ILE A 773 -8.50 -42.36 -13.21
C ILE A 773 -8.83 -40.87 -13.01
N LYS A 774 -8.38 -40.01 -13.94
CA LYS A 774 -8.66 -38.57 -13.88
C LYS A 774 -10.15 -38.25 -14.01
N ALA A 775 -10.90 -39.01 -14.81
CA ALA A 775 -12.35 -38.85 -14.97
C ALA A 775 -13.12 -39.10 -13.67
N VAL A 776 -12.75 -40.16 -12.94
CA VAL A 776 -13.37 -40.53 -11.66
C VAL A 776 -12.96 -39.53 -10.58
N LEU A 777 -11.66 -39.27 -10.44
CA LEU A 777 -11.15 -38.29 -9.47
C LEU A 777 -11.70 -36.89 -9.73
N GLY A 778 -11.81 -36.46 -10.99
CA GLY A 778 -12.40 -35.19 -11.40
C GLY A 778 -13.87 -35.06 -10.99
N LEU A 779 -14.66 -36.12 -11.12
CA LEU A 779 -16.06 -36.11 -10.68
C LEU A 779 -16.17 -35.86 -9.16
N PHE A 780 -15.46 -36.65 -8.36
CA PHE A 780 -15.46 -36.49 -6.90
C PHE A 780 -14.88 -35.13 -6.47
N TRP A 781 -13.79 -34.72 -7.10
CA TRP A 781 -13.14 -33.45 -6.82
C TRP A 781 -14.03 -32.25 -7.13
N SER A 782 -14.81 -32.27 -8.21
CA SER A 782 -15.72 -31.17 -8.55
C SER A 782 -16.76 -30.90 -7.44
N PHE A 783 -17.26 -31.95 -6.80
CA PHE A 783 -18.17 -31.83 -5.65
C PHE A 783 -17.45 -31.28 -4.41
N ILE A 784 -16.25 -31.80 -4.13
CA ILE A 784 -15.42 -31.34 -3.00
C ILE A 784 -15.04 -29.87 -3.16
N ALA A 785 -14.58 -29.46 -4.35
CA ALA A 785 -14.20 -28.09 -4.66
C ALA A 785 -15.38 -27.13 -4.49
N TYR A 786 -16.57 -27.50 -4.96
CA TYR A 786 -17.80 -26.74 -4.73
C TYR A 786 -18.11 -26.60 -3.24
N LEU A 787 -18.05 -27.69 -2.48
CA LEU A 787 -18.32 -27.66 -1.04
C LEU A 787 -17.31 -26.77 -0.30
N ILE A 788 -16.03 -26.85 -0.65
CA ILE A 788 -14.99 -26.00 -0.06
C ILE A 788 -15.27 -24.53 -0.36
N ARG A 789 -15.55 -24.17 -1.62
CA ARG A 789 -15.85 -22.77 -1.99
C ARG A 789 -17.09 -22.24 -1.29
N PHE A 790 -18.17 -23.04 -1.24
CA PHE A 790 -19.39 -22.69 -0.53
C PHE A 790 -19.13 -22.46 0.96
N CYS A 791 -18.50 -23.41 1.64
CA CYS A 791 -18.24 -23.30 3.08
C CYS A 791 -17.29 -22.15 3.38
N VAL A 792 -16.18 -22.02 2.65
CA VAL A 792 -15.15 -21.01 2.91
C VAL A 792 -15.68 -19.60 2.63
N THR A 793 -16.26 -19.37 1.44
CA THR A 793 -16.64 -18.02 1.00
C THR A 793 -17.89 -17.51 1.70
N LEU A 794 -18.88 -18.39 1.92
CA LEU A 794 -20.19 -17.97 2.42
C LEU A 794 -20.34 -18.12 3.93
N LEU A 795 -19.77 -19.17 4.52
CA LEU A 795 -20.01 -19.51 5.93
C LEU A 795 -18.82 -19.13 6.82
N ILE A 796 -17.60 -19.47 6.43
CA ILE A 796 -16.42 -19.39 7.29
C ILE A 796 -15.77 -18.00 7.24
N GLU A 797 -15.42 -17.50 6.05
CA GLU A 797 -14.67 -16.25 5.90
C GLU A 797 -15.41 -15.07 6.54
N PRO A 798 -16.72 -14.84 6.31
CA PRO A 798 -17.42 -13.71 6.93
C PRO A 798 -17.53 -13.81 8.46
N GLN A 799 -17.46 -15.02 9.03
CA GLN A 799 -17.57 -15.24 10.47
C GLN A 799 -16.25 -15.04 11.20
N ILE A 800 -15.16 -15.55 10.64
CA ILE A 800 -13.85 -15.48 11.28
C ILE A 800 -13.19 -14.13 10.99
N ASN A 801 -13.43 -13.54 9.82
CA ASN A 801 -12.89 -12.22 9.49
C ASN A 801 -13.57 -11.15 10.36
N PRO A 802 -12.88 -10.54 11.35
CA PRO A 802 -13.49 -9.60 12.29
C PRO A 802 -14.15 -8.41 11.60
N ILE A 803 -13.66 -8.06 10.41
CA ILE A 803 -14.07 -6.91 9.61
C ILE A 803 -15.36 -7.21 8.86
N LYS A 804 -15.55 -8.44 8.38
CA LYS A 804 -16.83 -8.89 7.80
C LYS A 804 -17.82 -9.30 8.89
N HIS A 805 -17.32 -9.72 10.05
CA HIS A 805 -18.13 -10.20 11.17
C HIS A 805 -18.90 -9.05 11.84
N PHE A 806 -18.22 -7.95 12.17
CA PHE A 806 -18.85 -6.82 12.86
C PHE A 806 -19.27 -5.70 11.88
N PRO A 807 -20.49 -5.12 11.99
CA PRO A 807 -21.55 -5.44 12.96
C PRO A 807 -22.56 -6.49 12.48
N VAL A 808 -22.63 -6.75 11.17
CA VAL A 808 -23.77 -7.45 10.54
C VAL A 808 -23.89 -8.91 11.01
N VAL A 809 -22.82 -9.69 10.94
CA VAL A 809 -22.84 -11.12 11.33
C VAL A 809 -23.10 -11.26 12.83
N THR A 810 -22.58 -10.35 13.65
CA THR A 810 -22.85 -10.31 15.10
C THR A 810 -24.35 -10.10 15.39
N VAL A 811 -24.98 -9.14 14.71
CA VAL A 811 -26.42 -8.85 14.88
C VAL A 811 -27.24 -10.04 14.37
N SER A 812 -26.90 -10.62 13.21
CA SER A 812 -27.57 -11.81 12.67
C SER A 812 -27.49 -13.02 13.61
N HIS A 813 -26.34 -13.27 14.23
CA HIS A 813 -26.22 -14.34 15.24
C HIS A 813 -27.24 -14.18 16.35
N LYS A 814 -27.35 -12.98 16.94
CA LYS A 814 -28.27 -12.75 18.06
C LYS A 814 -29.74 -12.79 17.68
N ILE A 815 -30.09 -12.45 16.44
CA ILE A 815 -31.46 -12.58 15.92
C ILE A 815 -31.84 -14.05 15.75
N ILE A 816 -30.91 -14.88 15.26
CA ILE A 816 -31.19 -16.25 14.85
C ILE A 816 -30.96 -17.26 15.98
N LEU A 817 -30.04 -16.99 16.92
CA LEU A 817 -29.70 -17.88 18.03
C LEU A 817 -30.92 -18.32 18.87
N PRO A 818 -31.89 -17.45 19.21
CA PRO A 818 -33.11 -17.85 19.93
C PRO A 818 -33.99 -18.86 19.15
N MET A 819 -33.78 -19.03 17.84
CA MET A 819 -34.51 -19.98 17.01
C MET A 819 -33.93 -21.40 17.06
N GLN A 820 -32.75 -21.60 17.67
CA GLN A 820 -32.08 -22.91 17.73
C GLN A 820 -32.94 -24.00 18.40
N PRO A 821 -33.59 -23.76 19.57
CA PRO A 821 -34.43 -24.78 20.19
C PRO A 821 -35.65 -25.15 19.33
N MET A 822 -36.21 -24.18 18.61
CA MET A 822 -37.35 -24.41 17.71
C MET A 822 -36.95 -25.29 16.53
N LEU A 823 -35.81 -25.01 15.90
CA LEU A 823 -35.28 -25.82 14.80
C LEU A 823 -34.88 -27.23 15.28
N ALA A 824 -34.22 -27.33 16.44
CA ALA A 824 -33.88 -28.61 17.05
C ALA A 824 -35.13 -29.44 17.37
N GLY A 825 -36.20 -28.80 17.86
CA GLY A 825 -37.48 -29.45 18.11
C GLY A 825 -38.14 -30.01 16.84
N GLN A 826 -38.02 -29.32 15.71
CA GLN A 826 -38.54 -29.79 14.41
C GLN A 826 -37.72 -30.94 13.81
N LEU A 827 -36.41 -30.96 14.06
CA LEU A 827 -35.51 -32.01 13.55
C LEU A 827 -35.49 -33.26 14.45
N ALA A 828 -35.78 -33.11 15.74
CA ALA A 828 -35.72 -34.18 16.74
C ALA A 828 -36.50 -35.46 16.35
N PRO A 829 -37.69 -35.41 15.73
CA PRO A 829 -38.42 -36.62 15.32
C PRO A 829 -37.70 -37.47 14.28
N ALA A 830 -36.83 -36.88 13.45
CA ALA A 830 -36.16 -37.58 12.36
C ALA A 830 -34.77 -38.14 12.74
N MET A 831 -34.06 -37.49 13.67
CA MET A 831 -32.65 -37.78 13.96
C MET A 831 -32.30 -37.84 15.45
N GLY A 832 -33.29 -37.71 16.34
CA GLY A 832 -33.11 -37.69 17.79
C GLY A 832 -32.61 -36.35 18.34
N HIS A 833 -32.92 -36.06 19.61
CA HIS A 833 -32.67 -34.74 20.21
C HIS A 833 -31.20 -34.32 20.23
N ALA A 834 -30.26 -35.25 20.46
CA ALA A 834 -28.83 -34.91 20.50
C ALA A 834 -28.32 -34.48 19.12
N TYR A 835 -28.62 -35.27 18.07
CA TYR A 835 -28.21 -34.95 16.71
C TYR A 835 -28.94 -33.72 16.16
N ALA A 836 -30.23 -33.58 16.47
CA ALA A 836 -31.02 -32.41 16.11
C ALA A 836 -30.51 -31.11 16.74
N ASN A 837 -30.07 -31.14 18.01
CA ASN A 837 -29.45 -29.96 18.65
C ASN A 837 -28.11 -29.61 18.00
N THR A 838 -27.28 -30.61 17.68
CA THR A 838 -25.99 -30.39 17.00
C THR A 838 -26.19 -29.83 15.58
N VAL A 839 -27.11 -30.40 14.79
CA VAL A 839 -27.43 -29.95 13.44
C VAL A 839 -28.07 -28.56 13.46
N ALA A 840 -29.05 -28.33 14.35
CA ALA A 840 -29.65 -27.01 14.52
C ALA A 840 -28.62 -25.98 14.97
N GLY A 841 -27.73 -26.34 15.91
CA GLY A 841 -26.60 -25.51 16.31
C GLY A 841 -25.71 -25.16 15.12
N ALA A 842 -25.25 -26.16 14.37
CA ALA A 842 -24.40 -25.95 13.19
C ALA A 842 -25.06 -25.04 12.13
N ILE A 843 -26.36 -25.22 11.87
CA ILE A 843 -27.11 -24.36 10.94
C ILE A 843 -27.19 -22.92 11.47
N ILE A 844 -27.56 -22.74 12.74
CA ILE A 844 -27.77 -21.44 13.37
C ILE A 844 -26.46 -20.65 13.51
N PHE A 845 -25.35 -21.34 13.78
CA PHE A 845 -24.02 -20.72 13.79
C PHE A 845 -23.47 -20.51 12.37
N GLY A 846 -23.87 -21.28 11.36
CA GLY A 846 -23.42 -21.11 9.97
C GLY A 846 -24.14 -19.97 9.20
N ILE A 847 -25.46 -19.86 9.33
CA ILE A 847 -26.30 -18.90 8.58
C ILE A 847 -25.84 -17.44 8.69
N PRO A 848 -25.44 -16.90 9.86
CA PRO A 848 -25.03 -15.51 9.99
C PRO A 848 -23.93 -15.07 9.02
N GLY A 849 -23.04 -15.99 8.61
CA GLY A 849 -21.99 -15.72 7.62
C GLY A 849 -22.56 -15.27 6.27
N VAL A 850 -23.72 -15.82 5.89
CA VAL A 850 -24.46 -15.46 4.67
C VAL A 850 -24.80 -13.97 4.67
N PHE A 851 -25.26 -13.40 5.79
CA PHE A 851 -25.62 -11.98 5.86
C PHE A 851 -24.41 -11.06 5.71
N GLY A 852 -23.27 -11.44 6.31
CA GLY A 852 -22.00 -10.72 6.13
C GLY A 852 -21.57 -10.70 4.66
N PHE A 853 -21.64 -11.85 3.99
CA PHE A 853 -21.37 -11.97 2.56
C PHE A 853 -22.34 -11.14 1.70
N LEU A 854 -23.64 -11.21 1.99
CA LEU A 854 -24.70 -10.51 1.24
C LEU A 854 -24.50 -9.01 1.18
N VAL A 855 -24.07 -8.36 2.27
CA VAL A 855 -23.93 -6.89 2.30
C VAL A 855 -22.91 -6.41 1.25
N TRP A 856 -21.81 -7.13 1.07
CA TRP A 856 -20.78 -6.79 0.10
C TRP A 856 -21.23 -7.10 -1.33
N GLU A 857 -21.86 -8.26 -1.54
CA GLU A 857 -22.34 -8.69 -2.86
C GLU A 857 -23.48 -7.79 -3.38
N LEU A 858 -24.44 -7.43 -2.51
CA LEU A 858 -25.58 -6.59 -2.89
C LEU A 858 -25.14 -5.17 -3.23
N LYS A 859 -24.10 -4.65 -2.59
CA LYS A 859 -23.50 -3.35 -2.91
C LYS A 859 -22.95 -3.32 -4.34
N GLU A 860 -22.24 -4.38 -4.76
CA GLU A 860 -21.72 -4.47 -6.13
C GLU A 860 -22.86 -4.75 -7.13
N ASN A 861 -23.84 -5.58 -6.78
CA ASN A 861 -25.01 -5.84 -7.63
C ASN A 861 -25.86 -4.57 -7.86
N TRP A 862 -25.95 -3.66 -6.88
CA TRP A 862 -26.65 -2.38 -7.02
C TRP A 862 -26.05 -1.53 -8.16
N ARG A 863 -24.72 -1.49 -8.22
CA ARG A 863 -23.95 -0.65 -9.17
C ARG A 863 -23.97 -1.17 -10.60
N LEU A 864 -24.57 -2.33 -10.87
CA LEU A 864 -24.64 -2.92 -12.21
C LEU A 864 -25.57 -2.16 -13.16
N TYR A 865 -26.57 -1.44 -12.65
CA TYR A 865 -27.65 -0.86 -13.45
C TYR A 865 -27.42 0.64 -13.71
N ALA A 866 -27.73 1.09 -14.93
CA ALA A 866 -27.47 2.45 -15.39
C ALA A 866 -28.21 3.50 -14.54
N ALA A 867 -29.44 3.19 -14.14
CA ALA A 867 -30.25 4.09 -13.33
C ALA A 867 -29.86 4.10 -11.84
N ASN A 868 -28.86 3.29 -11.43
CA ASN A 868 -28.20 3.34 -10.12
C ASN A 868 -26.81 4.02 -10.18
N ARG A 869 -26.39 4.48 -11.37
CA ARG A 869 -25.10 5.17 -11.59
C ARG A 869 -25.06 6.49 -10.82
N SER A 870 -23.87 6.90 -10.39
CA SER A 870 -23.68 8.24 -9.84
C SER A 870 -23.97 9.30 -10.93
N PRO A 871 -24.67 10.41 -10.61
CA PRO A 871 -24.96 11.46 -11.58
C PRO A 871 -23.73 12.28 -11.97
N THR A 872 -22.62 12.15 -11.23
CA THR A 872 -21.36 12.86 -11.45
C THR A 872 -20.23 11.84 -11.62
N LEU A 873 -19.18 12.21 -12.36
CA LEU A 873 -17.94 11.41 -12.35
C LEU A 873 -17.41 11.29 -10.91
N LYS A 874 -16.95 10.08 -10.57
CA LYS A 874 -16.41 9.76 -9.25
C LYS A 874 -15.04 9.14 -9.40
N PRO A 875 -14.16 9.31 -8.40
CA PRO A 875 -12.85 8.69 -8.42
C PRO A 875 -12.95 7.18 -8.64
N THR A 876 -12.18 6.69 -9.61
CA THR A 876 -12.10 5.29 -10.00
C THR A 876 -10.91 4.61 -9.33
N ILE A 877 -11.01 3.30 -9.17
CA ILE A 877 -9.93 2.47 -8.65
C ILE A 877 -8.85 2.35 -9.73
N VAL A 878 -7.60 2.46 -9.31
CA VAL A 878 -6.39 2.19 -10.09
C VAL A 878 -5.89 0.79 -9.72
N GLY A 879 -5.71 -0.05 -10.73
CA GLY A 879 -5.17 -1.40 -10.55
C GLY A 879 -6.04 -2.39 -9.76
N SER A 880 -5.43 -3.51 -9.39
CA SER A 880 -6.10 -4.63 -8.69
C SER A 880 -6.19 -4.45 -7.16
N HIS A 881 -5.52 -3.44 -6.61
CA HIS A 881 -5.40 -3.20 -5.17
C HIS A 881 -6.57 -2.42 -4.54
N GLY A 882 -7.49 -1.87 -5.35
CA GLY A 882 -8.69 -1.21 -4.83
C GLY A 882 -8.48 0.24 -4.36
N GLU A 883 -7.35 0.86 -4.71
CA GLU A 883 -6.99 2.23 -4.31
C GLU A 883 -7.32 3.24 -5.43
N THR A 884 -7.72 4.46 -5.07
CA THR A 884 -7.79 5.60 -6.00
C THR A 884 -6.42 6.30 -6.05
N VAL A 885 -6.16 7.20 -7.01
CA VAL A 885 -4.87 7.94 -7.08
C VAL A 885 -4.56 8.65 -5.76
N THR A 886 -5.53 9.35 -5.17
CA THR A 886 -5.38 9.98 -3.85
C THR A 886 -4.97 8.98 -2.76
N ARG A 887 -5.52 7.75 -2.80
CA ARG A 887 -5.19 6.70 -1.85
C ARG A 887 -3.83 6.10 -2.12
N LEU A 888 -3.36 5.98 -3.36
CA LEU A 888 -2.00 5.50 -3.64
C LEU A 888 -0.94 6.38 -2.95
N LEU A 889 -1.17 7.69 -2.92
CA LEU A 889 -0.26 8.70 -2.37
C LEU A 889 -0.46 8.98 -0.87
N ARG A 890 -1.68 8.85 -0.35
CA ARG A 890 -1.96 9.12 1.07
C ARG A 890 -1.86 7.87 1.96
N PRO A 891 -0.97 7.88 2.98
CA PRO A 891 -0.92 6.78 3.94
C PRO A 891 -2.23 6.69 4.72
N GLY A 892 -2.79 5.48 4.80
CA GLY A 892 -3.97 5.18 5.60
C GLY A 892 -4.09 3.67 5.83
N PHE A 893 -5.17 3.26 6.50
CA PHE A 893 -5.41 1.85 6.84
C PHE A 893 -5.49 0.93 5.61
N HIS A 894 -5.94 1.44 4.46
CA HIS A 894 -6.04 0.72 3.18
C HIS A 894 -5.57 1.60 2.02
N SER A 895 -4.58 2.45 2.30
CA SER A 895 -4.07 3.42 1.34
C SER A 895 -2.59 3.70 1.60
N GLY A 896 -1.91 4.22 0.59
CA GLY A 896 -0.52 4.63 0.63
C GLY A 896 0.39 3.55 0.08
N ALA A 897 -0.01 2.87 -1.00
CA ALA A 897 0.82 1.86 -1.64
C ALA A 897 2.24 2.39 -1.96
N LEU A 898 2.33 3.62 -2.47
CA LEU A 898 3.60 4.29 -2.79
C LEU A 898 4.42 4.63 -1.54
N PRO A 899 3.91 5.42 -0.57
CA PRO A 899 4.67 5.71 0.65
C PRO A 899 5.05 4.46 1.45
N LYS A 900 4.21 3.43 1.49
CA LYS A 900 4.53 2.14 2.15
C LYS A 900 5.57 1.36 1.35
N GLY A 901 5.53 1.43 0.01
CA GLY A 901 6.53 0.86 -0.89
C GLY A 901 7.92 1.43 -0.63
N TYR A 902 8.04 2.75 -0.64
CA TYR A 902 9.29 3.46 -0.31
C TYR A 902 9.76 3.22 1.13
N ALA A 903 8.84 3.19 2.11
CA ALA A 903 9.19 2.81 3.48
C ALA A 903 9.73 1.37 3.59
N LYS A 904 9.22 0.45 2.77
CA LYS A 904 9.73 -0.93 2.69
C LYS A 904 11.09 -0.98 1.99
N LEU A 905 11.29 -0.19 0.94
CA LEU A 905 12.57 -0.05 0.24
C LEU A 905 13.66 0.47 1.20
N ARG A 906 13.43 1.58 1.91
CA ARG A 906 14.37 2.09 2.94
C ARG A 906 14.64 1.10 4.08
N ARG A 907 13.67 0.27 4.45
CA ARG A 907 13.88 -0.81 5.44
C ARG A 907 14.69 -1.98 4.87
N ALA A 908 14.55 -2.25 3.58
CA ALA A 908 15.32 -3.27 2.89
C ALA A 908 16.78 -2.82 2.73
N GLU A 909 17.02 -1.56 2.37
CA GLU A 909 18.38 -1.00 2.24
C GLU A 909 19.19 -1.06 3.54
N ARG A 910 18.52 -0.86 4.68
CA ARG A 910 19.12 -0.94 6.02
C ARG A 910 19.47 -2.37 6.48
N ARG A 911 19.16 -3.42 5.71
CA ARG A 911 19.51 -4.79 6.09
C ARG A 911 20.98 -5.06 5.80
N PHE A 912 21.63 -5.77 6.71
CA PHE A 912 23.01 -6.23 6.57
C PHE A 912 23.09 -7.75 6.28
N ASP A 913 21.95 -8.42 6.10
CA ASP A 913 21.87 -9.87 5.86
C ASP A 913 21.93 -10.26 4.38
N SER A 914 22.18 -11.54 4.09
CA SER A 914 22.16 -12.11 2.74
C SER A 914 20.78 -12.00 2.05
N GLY A 915 19.73 -11.66 2.80
CA GLY A 915 18.38 -11.40 2.31
C GLY A 915 18.13 -9.96 1.83
N LYS A 916 19.09 -9.03 2.00
CA LYS A 916 19.01 -7.63 1.57
C LYS A 916 18.54 -7.51 0.12
N ARG A 917 19.26 -8.15 -0.81
CA ARG A 917 18.99 -8.08 -2.27
C ARG A 917 17.57 -8.55 -2.63
N ALA A 918 17.13 -9.66 -2.04
CA ALA A 918 15.78 -10.17 -2.27
C ALA A 918 14.71 -9.24 -1.68
N ALA A 919 14.98 -8.58 -0.55
CA ALA A 919 14.06 -7.63 0.05
C ALA A 919 13.94 -6.34 -0.80
N ILE A 920 15.04 -5.85 -1.36
CA ILE A 920 15.10 -4.69 -2.27
C ILE A 920 14.35 -5.00 -3.56
N ALA A 921 14.67 -6.13 -4.21
CA ALA A 921 13.98 -6.55 -5.44
C ALA A 921 12.46 -6.64 -5.25
N ARG A 922 11.99 -7.22 -4.13
CA ARG A 922 10.56 -7.27 -3.78
C ARG A 922 9.94 -5.92 -3.41
N ALA A 923 10.74 -4.90 -3.11
CA ALA A 923 10.26 -3.55 -2.87
C ALA A 923 10.11 -2.82 -4.21
N HIS A 924 11.10 -2.91 -5.10
CA HIS A 924 11.04 -2.38 -6.46
C HIS A 924 9.94 -3.04 -7.30
N GLU A 925 9.82 -4.37 -7.29
CA GLU A 925 8.74 -5.10 -7.98
C GLU A 925 7.36 -4.57 -7.54
N LYS A 926 7.20 -4.24 -6.25
CA LYS A 926 5.95 -3.66 -5.74
C LYS A 926 5.70 -2.23 -6.23
N LEU A 927 6.73 -1.39 -6.33
CA LEU A 927 6.61 -0.03 -6.87
C LEU A 927 6.31 -0.07 -8.37
N HIS A 928 7.03 -0.92 -9.11
CA HIS A 928 6.82 -1.13 -10.54
C HIS A 928 5.42 -1.66 -10.88
N HIS A 929 4.85 -2.53 -10.02
CA HIS A 929 3.44 -2.91 -10.17
C HIS A 929 2.48 -1.73 -10.05
N VAL A 930 2.78 -0.73 -9.20
CA VAL A 930 1.95 0.47 -9.08
C VAL A 930 2.12 1.38 -10.30
N GLU A 931 3.34 1.50 -10.84
CA GLU A 931 3.59 2.22 -12.10
C GLU A 931 2.77 1.61 -13.24
N ARG A 932 2.82 0.28 -13.42
CA ARG A 932 2.04 -0.43 -14.44
C ARG A 932 0.52 -0.31 -14.23
N ASP A 933 0.04 -0.40 -12.99
CA ASP A 933 -1.37 -0.19 -12.66
C ASP A 933 -1.83 1.24 -13.03
N PHE A 934 -0.96 2.24 -12.85
CA PHE A 934 -1.22 3.63 -13.24
C PHE A 934 -1.09 3.85 -14.75
N GLN A 935 -0.17 3.16 -15.42
CA GLN A 935 -0.04 3.15 -16.88
C GLN A 935 -1.33 2.71 -17.54
N HIS A 936 -1.83 1.54 -17.15
CA HIS A 936 -3.10 1.01 -17.62
C HIS A 936 -4.26 1.98 -17.33
N PHE A 937 -4.19 2.73 -16.23
CA PHE A 937 -5.21 3.72 -15.90
C PHE A 937 -5.20 4.91 -16.86
N VAL A 938 -4.03 5.46 -17.20
CA VAL A 938 -3.88 6.52 -18.22
C VAL A 938 -4.34 6.02 -19.59
N GLU A 939 -3.88 4.85 -20.01
CA GLU A 939 -4.24 4.26 -21.30
C GLU A 939 -5.76 4.05 -21.42
N ARG A 940 -6.38 3.45 -20.40
CA ARG A 940 -7.78 3.03 -20.45
C ARG A 940 -8.77 4.18 -20.28
N GLU A 941 -8.44 5.22 -19.53
CA GLU A 941 -9.36 6.33 -19.24
C GLU A 941 -9.11 7.58 -20.09
N LEU A 942 -7.86 7.85 -20.47
CA LEU A 942 -7.50 9.05 -21.24
C LEU A 942 -7.22 8.71 -22.71
N ILE A 943 -6.27 7.83 -23.00
CA ILE A 943 -5.84 7.55 -24.39
C ILE A 943 -7.00 6.96 -25.19
N HIS A 944 -7.64 5.89 -24.69
CA HIS A 944 -8.76 5.26 -25.37
C HIS A 944 -9.95 6.22 -25.59
N LEU A 945 -10.14 7.23 -24.73
CA LEU A 945 -11.18 8.25 -24.95
C LEU A 945 -10.83 9.17 -26.13
N LEU A 946 -9.57 9.61 -26.21
CA LEU A 946 -9.09 10.45 -27.31
C LEU A 946 -9.16 9.69 -28.65
N GLU A 947 -8.78 8.42 -28.66
CA GLU A 947 -8.87 7.56 -29.85
C GLU A 947 -10.33 7.25 -30.23
N ALA A 948 -11.16 6.84 -29.26
CA ALA A 948 -12.55 6.47 -29.53
C ALA A 948 -13.44 7.65 -29.93
N SER A 949 -13.02 8.88 -29.63
CA SER A 949 -13.68 10.13 -30.08
C SER A 949 -13.22 10.59 -31.46
N GLY A 950 -12.16 9.98 -32.02
CA GLY A 950 -11.57 10.37 -33.30
C GLY A 950 -10.77 11.67 -33.24
N LEU A 951 -10.34 12.10 -32.05
CA LEU A 951 -9.44 13.26 -31.90
C LEU A 951 -8.00 12.94 -32.36
N VAL A 952 -7.63 11.67 -32.21
CA VAL A 952 -6.29 11.11 -32.37
C VAL A 952 -6.44 9.76 -33.07
N ASP A 953 -5.47 9.39 -33.92
CA ASP A 953 -5.50 8.10 -34.59
C ASP A 953 -5.18 6.95 -33.62
N ALA A 954 -5.77 5.78 -33.84
CA ALA A 954 -5.55 4.63 -32.96
C ALA A 954 -4.07 4.20 -32.95
N GLY A 955 -3.49 4.10 -31.75
CA GLY A 955 -2.09 3.78 -31.53
C GLY A 955 -1.12 4.95 -31.77
N GLU A 956 -1.62 6.16 -32.03
CA GLU A 956 -0.78 7.36 -32.14
C GLU A 956 -0.19 7.75 -30.79
N LEU A 957 -0.97 7.70 -29.71
CA LEU A 957 -0.54 8.07 -28.37
C LEU A 957 -0.15 6.83 -27.56
N HIS A 958 0.89 6.98 -26.74
CA HIS A 958 1.31 5.97 -25.77
C HIS A 958 1.94 6.64 -24.55
N VAL A 959 1.84 5.98 -23.40
CA VAL A 959 2.53 6.43 -22.19
C VAL A 959 4.03 6.22 -22.42
N ALA A 960 4.81 7.29 -22.34
CA ALA A 960 6.26 7.23 -22.56
C ALA A 960 7.00 6.88 -21.26
N GLU A 961 6.62 7.52 -20.15
CA GLU A 961 7.23 7.29 -18.85
C GLU A 961 6.21 7.51 -17.72
N ILE A 962 6.32 6.69 -16.67
CA ILE A 962 5.69 6.93 -15.39
C ILE A 962 6.77 6.85 -14.33
N HIS A 963 6.91 7.93 -13.57
CA HIS A 963 7.79 7.99 -12.42
C HIS A 963 6.94 8.22 -11.17
N VAL A 964 7.06 7.32 -10.19
CA VAL A 964 6.35 7.43 -8.92
C VAL A 964 7.31 7.75 -7.80
N THR A 965 6.92 8.62 -6.88
CA THR A 965 7.65 8.88 -5.63
C THR A 965 6.77 8.54 -4.44
N ALA A 966 7.16 8.88 -3.21
CA ALA A 966 6.32 8.62 -2.04
C ALA A 966 5.07 9.51 -1.99
N ASN A 967 5.07 10.66 -2.66
CA ASN A 967 3.95 11.62 -2.68
C ASN A 967 3.63 12.19 -4.08
N THR A 968 4.36 11.83 -5.13
CA THR A 968 4.07 12.25 -6.50
C THR A 968 3.94 11.09 -7.50
N ILE A 969 3.22 11.33 -8.58
CA ILE A 969 3.17 10.51 -9.78
C ILE A 969 3.35 11.44 -10.97
N GLN A 970 4.49 11.35 -11.63
CA GLN A 970 4.77 12.03 -12.88
C GLN A 970 4.48 11.07 -14.02
N TRP A 971 3.85 11.56 -15.08
CA TRP A 971 3.54 10.77 -16.24
C TRP A 971 3.66 11.59 -17.51
N SER A 972 4.13 10.93 -18.56
CA SER A 972 4.33 11.54 -19.87
C SER A 972 3.60 10.77 -20.97
N LEU A 973 3.04 11.52 -21.91
CA LEU A 973 2.24 10.99 -23.01
C LEU A 973 2.86 11.46 -24.34
N ALA A 974 3.46 10.53 -25.08
CA ALA A 974 4.10 10.81 -26.35
C ALA A 974 3.16 10.50 -27.53
N SER A 975 3.30 11.29 -28.60
CA SER A 975 2.66 11.01 -29.89
C SER A 975 3.71 10.41 -30.83
N ARG A 976 3.36 9.33 -31.53
CA ARG A 976 4.20 8.77 -32.60
C ARG A 976 4.41 9.76 -33.76
N ARG A 977 3.53 10.75 -33.90
CA ARG A 977 3.66 11.84 -34.87
C ARG A 977 4.63 12.92 -34.40
N PHE A 978 4.76 13.12 -33.08
CA PHE A 978 5.59 14.13 -32.44
C PHE A 978 6.35 13.49 -31.26
N PRO A 979 7.34 12.61 -31.54
CA PRO A 979 7.99 11.81 -30.50
C PRO A 979 8.84 12.65 -29.53
N ASP A 980 9.38 13.78 -30.00
CA ASP A 980 10.30 14.62 -29.23
C ASP A 980 9.59 15.61 -28.28
N ASP A 981 8.26 15.76 -28.37
CA ASP A 981 7.47 16.74 -27.62
C ASP A 981 6.35 16.07 -26.78
N PRO A 982 6.68 15.26 -25.76
CA PRO A 982 5.67 14.60 -24.94
C PRO A 982 4.91 15.61 -24.05
N LEU A 983 3.61 15.35 -23.85
CA LEU A 983 2.83 16.01 -22.80
C LEU A 983 3.31 15.47 -21.44
N GLN A 984 3.69 16.33 -20.51
CA GLN A 984 4.14 15.97 -19.17
C GLN A 984 3.20 16.53 -18.12
N ALA A 985 2.79 15.68 -17.17
CA ALA A 985 1.91 16.07 -16.09
C ALA A 985 2.26 15.38 -14.77
N THR A 986 1.94 16.05 -13.66
CA THR A 986 2.24 15.59 -12.32
C THR A 986 0.99 15.55 -11.45
N PHE A 987 0.80 14.46 -10.72
CA PHE A 987 -0.05 14.38 -9.55
C PHE A 987 0.80 14.45 -8.29
N ALA A 988 0.49 15.36 -7.37
CA ALA A 988 1.21 15.53 -6.12
C ALA A 988 0.25 15.56 -4.92
N GLU A 989 0.63 14.90 -3.83
CA GLU A 989 -0.03 15.02 -2.54
C GLU A 989 0.60 16.18 -1.76
N GLN A 990 -0.15 17.26 -1.57
CA GLN A 990 0.30 18.45 -0.83
C GLN A 990 -0.71 18.81 0.26
N SER A 991 -0.28 18.78 1.53
CA SER A 991 -1.08 19.15 2.69
C SER A 991 -2.50 18.56 2.73
N GLY A 992 -2.67 17.30 2.32
CA GLY A 992 -3.97 16.65 2.33
C GLY A 992 -4.86 16.97 1.12
N PHE A 993 -4.30 17.54 0.04
CA PHE A 993 -4.94 17.74 -1.26
C PHE A 993 -4.21 16.96 -2.36
N LEU A 994 -4.95 16.38 -3.31
CA LEU A 994 -4.39 15.84 -4.53
C LEU A 994 -4.35 16.97 -5.56
N VAL A 995 -3.14 17.40 -5.90
CA VAL A 995 -2.89 18.52 -6.81
C VAL A 995 -2.44 17.97 -8.15
N ALA A 996 -3.06 18.43 -9.23
CA ALA A 996 -2.64 18.10 -10.59
C ALA A 996 -2.09 19.34 -11.31
N GLY A 997 -1.10 19.13 -12.17
CA GLY A 997 -0.60 20.18 -13.07
C GLY A 997 0.03 19.58 -14.32
N ILE A 998 0.09 20.40 -15.36
CA ILE A 998 0.77 20.13 -16.63
C ILE A 998 2.11 20.87 -16.59
N ASP A 999 3.19 20.11 -16.53
CA ASP A 999 4.55 20.63 -16.45
C ASP A 999 5.07 21.03 -17.84
N GLY A 1000 4.63 20.30 -18.88
CA GLY A 1000 4.97 20.58 -20.28
C GLY A 1000 3.83 20.21 -21.22
N THR A 1001 3.37 21.15 -22.05
CA THR A 1001 2.25 20.94 -22.99
C THR A 1001 2.61 20.05 -24.19
N GLY A 1002 3.88 20.03 -24.60
CA GLY A 1002 4.37 19.19 -25.70
C GLY A 1002 3.52 19.31 -26.97
N TRP A 1003 3.17 18.17 -27.55
CA TRP A 1003 2.35 18.06 -28.76
C TRP A 1003 0.97 18.72 -28.68
N LEU A 1004 0.44 19.06 -27.49
CA LEU A 1004 -0.81 19.82 -27.36
C LEU A 1004 -0.73 21.21 -27.98
N ASP A 1005 0.46 21.83 -28.02
CA ASP A 1005 0.66 23.14 -28.64
C ASP A 1005 0.67 23.06 -30.17
N LEU A 1006 0.90 21.87 -30.73
CA LEU A 1006 0.87 21.59 -32.16
C LEU A 1006 -0.55 21.31 -32.68
N LEU A 1007 -1.54 21.23 -31.79
CA LEU A 1007 -2.94 21.02 -32.13
C LEU A 1007 -3.67 22.35 -32.39
N GLY A 1008 -4.60 22.32 -33.36
CA GLY A 1008 -5.55 23.43 -33.55
C GLY A 1008 -6.45 23.65 -32.31
N THR A 1009 -6.97 24.87 -32.17
CA THR A 1009 -7.73 25.33 -30.99
C THR A 1009 -8.85 24.40 -30.56
N GLN A 1010 -9.63 23.87 -31.51
CA GLN A 1010 -10.75 22.96 -31.24
C GLN A 1010 -10.30 21.64 -30.61
N ARG A 1011 -9.27 21.00 -31.17
CA ARG A 1011 -8.70 19.75 -30.65
C ARG A 1011 -8.08 19.96 -29.28
N ARG A 1012 -7.38 21.09 -29.09
CA ARG A 1012 -6.82 21.47 -27.79
C ARG A 1012 -7.90 21.58 -26.72
N ILE A 1013 -9.03 22.26 -27.00
CA ILE A 1013 -10.15 22.36 -26.05
C ILE A 1013 -10.68 20.97 -25.68
N ALA A 1014 -10.88 20.10 -26.67
CA ALA A 1014 -11.38 18.75 -26.44
C ALA A 1014 -10.41 17.90 -25.61
N CYS A 1015 -9.10 17.96 -25.89
CA CYS A 1015 -8.06 17.35 -25.06
C CYS A 1015 -8.11 17.88 -23.62
N GLY A 1016 -8.34 19.19 -23.43
CA GLY A 1016 -8.45 19.76 -22.09
C GLY A 1016 -9.65 19.29 -21.29
N ILE A 1017 -10.77 19.04 -21.96
CA ILE A 1017 -11.94 18.43 -21.33
C ILE A 1017 -11.69 16.94 -21.02
N ALA A 1018 -10.94 16.22 -21.87
CA ALA A 1018 -10.52 14.85 -21.60
C ALA A 1018 -9.64 14.77 -20.34
N VAL A 1019 -8.63 15.65 -20.22
CA VAL A 1019 -7.76 15.75 -19.04
C VAL A 1019 -8.59 16.14 -17.80
N ALA A 1020 -9.56 17.04 -17.92
CA ALA A 1020 -10.44 17.39 -16.79
C ALA A 1020 -11.28 16.19 -16.32
N GLY A 1021 -11.83 15.41 -17.25
CA GLY A 1021 -12.51 14.15 -16.93
C GLY A 1021 -11.57 13.16 -16.24
N PHE A 1022 -10.35 13.00 -16.75
CA PHE A 1022 -9.32 12.17 -16.15
C PHE A 1022 -8.95 12.64 -14.73
N TYR A 1023 -8.82 13.94 -14.49
CA TYR A 1023 -8.60 14.51 -13.15
C TYR A 1023 -9.76 14.21 -12.19
N ALA A 1024 -11.01 14.28 -12.66
CA ALA A 1024 -12.18 13.91 -11.86
C ALA A 1024 -12.21 12.40 -11.52
N LEU A 1025 -11.79 11.55 -12.46
CA LEU A 1025 -11.65 10.09 -12.26
C LEU A 1025 -10.46 9.73 -11.35
N SER A 1026 -9.39 10.55 -11.33
CA SER A 1026 -8.28 10.42 -10.39
C SER A 1026 -8.64 10.89 -8.97
N GLY A 1027 -9.61 11.81 -8.86
CA GLY A 1027 -10.00 12.45 -7.59
C GLY A 1027 -9.13 13.64 -7.23
N VAL A 1028 -8.73 14.43 -8.22
CA VAL A 1028 -7.96 15.67 -8.04
C VAL A 1028 -8.80 16.68 -7.27
N ASP A 1029 -8.17 17.30 -6.27
CA ASP A 1029 -8.78 18.33 -5.43
C ASP A 1029 -8.52 19.74 -6.01
N ILE A 1030 -7.29 20.00 -6.47
CA ILE A 1030 -6.81 21.31 -6.94
C ILE A 1030 -6.06 21.13 -8.28
N VAL A 1031 -6.27 22.06 -9.21
CA VAL A 1031 -5.57 22.12 -10.51
C VAL A 1031 -4.66 23.35 -10.53
N ARG A 1032 -3.36 23.17 -10.80
CA ARG A 1032 -2.36 24.26 -10.76
C ARG A 1032 -2.68 25.37 -11.76
N GLU A 1033 -3.22 25.03 -12.92
CA GLU A 1033 -3.59 25.98 -13.97
C GLU A 1033 -4.74 26.88 -13.54
N HIS A 1034 -5.74 26.34 -12.84
CA HIS A 1034 -6.86 27.11 -12.28
C HIS A 1034 -6.38 28.05 -11.20
N LEU A 1035 -5.53 27.57 -10.30
CA LEU A 1035 -4.90 28.38 -9.27
C LEU A 1035 -4.06 29.52 -9.87
N ALA A 1036 -3.22 29.22 -10.86
CA ALA A 1036 -2.40 30.21 -11.55
C ALA A 1036 -3.24 31.25 -12.30
N SER A 1037 -4.36 30.84 -12.89
CA SER A 1037 -5.32 31.74 -13.54
C SER A 1037 -6.01 32.66 -12.53
N ALA A 1038 -6.43 32.12 -11.38
CA ALA A 1038 -7.10 32.90 -10.33
C ALA A 1038 -6.16 33.93 -9.66
N LEU A 1039 -4.86 33.60 -9.55
CA LEU A 1039 -3.83 34.50 -9.04
C LEU A 1039 -3.30 35.52 -10.10
N HIS A 1040 -3.87 35.57 -11.31
CA HIS A 1040 -3.49 36.49 -12.39
C HIS A 1040 -1.99 36.48 -12.78
N ARG A 1041 -1.36 35.29 -12.71
CA ARG A 1041 -0.07 34.84 -13.27
C ARG A 1041 1.14 35.80 -13.37
N ARG A 1042 1.16 36.99 -12.77
CA ARG A 1042 2.27 37.91 -13.09
C ARG A 1042 3.58 37.52 -12.42
N TYR A 1043 3.70 37.27 -11.10
CA TYR A 1043 5.02 36.97 -10.48
C TYR A 1043 4.97 36.25 -9.12
N HIS A 1044 4.03 35.34 -8.88
CA HIS A 1044 3.83 34.80 -7.54
C HIS A 1044 4.22 33.33 -7.43
N SER A 1045 5.34 33.04 -6.76
CA SER A 1045 5.59 31.69 -6.23
C SER A 1045 4.55 31.39 -5.16
N TYR A 1046 4.11 30.14 -5.06
CA TYR A 1046 3.09 29.74 -4.11
C TYR A 1046 3.32 28.33 -3.59
N ASP A 1047 2.70 28.03 -2.46
CA ASP A 1047 2.69 26.72 -1.84
C ASP A 1047 1.30 26.39 -1.27
N ILE A 1048 0.95 25.11 -1.22
CA ILE A 1048 -0.31 24.61 -0.66
C ILE A 1048 0.03 23.98 0.68
N ALA A 1049 -0.12 24.75 1.75
CA ALA A 1049 0.26 24.36 3.11
C ALA A 1049 -0.97 24.04 3.99
N ASP A 1050 -0.73 23.45 5.16
CA ASP A 1050 -1.78 23.14 6.15
C ASP A 1050 -2.54 24.40 6.63
N SER A 1051 -1.89 25.57 6.55
CA SER A 1051 -2.48 26.87 6.91
C SER A 1051 -3.35 27.47 5.81
N GLY A 1052 -3.25 26.98 4.57
CA GLY A 1052 -3.90 27.53 3.39
C GLY A 1052 -2.97 27.64 2.19
N LEU A 1053 -3.42 28.34 1.15
CA LEU A 1053 -2.59 28.70 0.00
C LEU A 1053 -1.67 29.85 0.40
N VAL A 1054 -0.37 29.61 0.43
CA VAL A 1054 0.67 30.61 0.73
C VAL A 1054 1.18 31.18 -0.59
N VAL A 1055 1.25 32.50 -0.69
CA VAL A 1055 1.65 33.23 -1.89
C VAL A 1055 2.76 34.20 -1.52
N TRP A 1056 3.87 34.13 -2.25
CA TRP A 1056 4.98 35.07 -2.17
C TRP A 1056 4.90 35.98 -3.40
N PRO A 1057 4.56 37.28 -3.20
CA PRO A 1057 4.25 38.14 -4.32
C PRO A 1057 5.47 38.58 -5.12
N GLU A 1058 6.66 38.50 -4.52
CA GLU A 1058 7.95 38.86 -5.09
C GLU A 1058 8.89 37.64 -5.10
N PRO A 1059 9.79 37.50 -6.10
CA PRO A 1059 10.76 36.39 -6.20
C PRO A 1059 11.76 36.32 -5.05
N ASP A 1060 11.72 37.34 -4.21
CA ASP A 1060 12.68 37.58 -3.16
C ASP A 1060 12.19 36.98 -1.82
N PHE A 1061 10.93 36.53 -1.74
CA PHE A 1061 10.28 35.83 -0.63
C PHE A 1061 10.17 36.63 0.69
N GLU A 1062 10.28 37.96 0.67
CA GLU A 1062 10.10 38.78 1.88
C GLU A 1062 8.66 38.78 2.39
N ALA A 1063 7.71 39.03 1.49
CA ALA A 1063 6.30 39.09 1.82
C ALA A 1063 5.67 37.69 1.76
N GLU A 1064 5.01 37.28 2.85
CA GLU A 1064 4.22 36.04 2.89
C GLU A 1064 2.75 36.38 3.09
N ILE A 1065 1.90 35.90 2.20
CA ILE A 1065 0.46 36.13 2.24
C ILE A 1065 -0.27 34.80 2.14
N THR A 1066 -1.12 34.50 3.12
CA THR A 1066 -1.87 33.24 3.19
C THR A 1066 -3.34 33.46 2.90
N TYR A 1067 -3.91 32.62 2.04
CA TYR A 1067 -5.35 32.43 1.88
C TYR A 1067 -5.77 31.22 2.71
N PRO A 1068 -6.26 31.41 3.95
CA PRO A 1068 -6.63 30.31 4.81
C PRO A 1068 -7.79 29.52 4.20
N PHE A 1069 -7.66 28.21 4.08
CA PHE A 1069 -8.75 27.37 3.61
C PHE A 1069 -9.87 27.38 4.66
N SER A 1070 -11.00 28.00 4.30
CA SER A 1070 -12.21 28.03 5.12
C SER A 1070 -13.41 27.56 4.31
N ASP A 1071 -14.45 27.10 5.00
CA ASP A 1071 -15.74 26.73 4.39
C ASP A 1071 -16.51 27.93 3.81
N SER A 1072 -15.93 29.13 3.84
CA SER A 1072 -16.49 30.31 3.20
C SER A 1072 -16.51 30.18 1.68
N ARG A 1073 -17.46 30.87 1.04
CA ARG A 1073 -17.56 30.96 -0.42
C ARG A 1073 -16.38 31.73 -1.03
N THR A 1074 -15.85 32.69 -0.29
CA THR A 1074 -14.71 33.53 -0.68
C THR A 1074 -13.56 33.37 0.31
N LEU A 1075 -12.34 33.24 -0.19
CA LEU A 1075 -11.10 33.25 0.58
C LEU A 1075 -10.48 34.64 0.52
N SER A 1076 -10.17 35.19 1.70
CA SER A 1076 -9.55 36.52 1.82
C SER A 1076 -8.09 36.39 2.25
N PRO A 1077 -7.16 37.05 1.56
CA PRO A 1077 -5.73 36.97 1.87
C PRO A 1077 -5.40 37.64 3.21
N ARG A 1078 -4.40 37.09 3.91
CA ARG A 1078 -3.88 37.63 5.18
C ARG A 1078 -2.34 37.66 5.16
N PRO A 1079 -1.70 38.74 5.64
CA PRO A 1079 -2.29 39.95 6.22
C PRO A 1079 -2.96 40.86 5.16
N ALA A 1080 -4.14 41.41 5.47
CA ALA A 1080 -4.95 42.18 4.50
C ALA A 1080 -4.21 43.42 3.95
N ARG A 1081 -3.49 44.16 4.81
CA ARG A 1081 -2.71 45.34 4.39
C ARG A 1081 -1.63 45.00 3.36
N LEU A 1082 -0.97 43.85 3.52
CA LEU A 1082 0.06 43.40 2.59
C LEU A 1082 -0.58 42.98 1.28
N ALA A 1083 -1.70 42.25 1.34
CA ALA A 1083 -2.46 41.85 0.16
C ALA A 1083 -2.98 43.03 -0.66
N GLU A 1084 -3.48 44.10 -0.02
CA GLU A 1084 -3.89 45.33 -0.69
C GLU A 1084 -2.71 46.01 -1.40
N ARG A 1085 -1.53 46.07 -0.76
CA ARG A 1085 -0.30 46.63 -1.38
C ARG A 1085 0.08 45.91 -2.67
N TYR A 1086 -0.02 44.58 -2.68
CA TYR A 1086 0.29 43.75 -3.85
C TYR A 1086 -0.92 43.48 -4.75
N GLN A 1087 -2.06 44.14 -4.51
CA GLN A 1087 -3.30 44.01 -5.30
C GLN A 1087 -3.79 42.57 -5.47
N LEU A 1088 -3.59 41.74 -4.45
CA LEU A 1088 -3.99 40.35 -4.48
C LEU A 1088 -5.53 40.20 -4.43
N PRO A 1089 -6.13 39.43 -5.35
CA PRO A 1089 -7.59 39.31 -5.44
C PRO A 1089 -8.16 38.50 -4.27
N ARG A 1090 -9.46 38.67 -4.00
CA ARG A 1090 -10.20 37.66 -3.23
C ARG A 1090 -10.48 36.48 -4.16
N LEU A 1091 -10.33 35.26 -3.65
CA LEU A 1091 -10.53 34.05 -4.45
C LEU A 1091 -11.89 33.44 -4.13
N GLU A 1092 -12.66 33.06 -5.16
CA GLU A 1092 -13.83 32.22 -4.97
C GLU A 1092 -13.39 30.78 -4.73
N THR A 1093 -13.95 30.15 -3.71
CA THR A 1093 -13.54 28.79 -3.30
C THR A 1093 -13.89 27.76 -4.39
N ASP A 1094 -14.94 28.00 -5.17
CA ASP A 1094 -15.34 27.11 -6.27
C ASP A 1094 -14.38 27.20 -7.48
N ASP A 1095 -13.68 28.33 -7.67
CA ASP A 1095 -12.67 28.50 -8.72
C ASP A 1095 -11.33 27.84 -8.33
N LEU A 1096 -11.09 27.69 -7.02
CA LEU A 1096 -9.84 27.11 -6.50
C LEU A 1096 -9.90 25.58 -6.40
N PHE A 1097 -11.04 25.02 -5.95
CA PHE A 1097 -11.18 23.59 -5.70
C PHE A 1097 -11.92 22.90 -6.83
N PHE A 1098 -11.15 22.27 -7.73
CA PHE A 1098 -11.67 21.47 -8.83
C PHE A 1098 -12.67 20.39 -8.35
N ALA A 1099 -12.44 19.79 -7.17
CA ALA A 1099 -13.36 18.79 -6.60
C ALA A 1099 -14.79 19.31 -6.32
N ARG A 1100 -15.00 20.62 -6.28
CA ARG A 1100 -16.34 21.23 -6.14
C ARG A 1100 -17.06 21.37 -7.49
N THR A 1101 -16.32 21.39 -8.59
CA THR A 1101 -16.83 21.47 -9.97
C THR A 1101 -17.23 20.08 -10.46
N ALA A 1102 -18.45 19.68 -10.11
CA ALA A 1102 -18.94 18.35 -10.43
C ALA A 1102 -19.23 18.19 -11.94
N ILE A 1103 -18.43 17.37 -12.63
CA ILE A 1103 -18.71 16.94 -14.01
C ILE A 1103 -19.90 15.98 -13.98
N ARG A 1104 -21.04 16.42 -14.50
CA ARG A 1104 -22.24 15.58 -14.63
C ARG A 1104 -22.06 14.57 -15.74
N TRP A 1105 -22.57 13.38 -15.52
CA TRP A 1105 -22.49 12.29 -16.48
C TRP A 1105 -23.28 12.59 -17.77
N SER A 1106 -24.40 13.34 -17.68
CA SER A 1106 -25.18 13.79 -18.84
C SER A 1106 -24.35 14.67 -19.76
N ASP A 1107 -23.69 15.67 -19.19
CA ASP A 1107 -22.93 16.69 -19.91
C ASP A 1107 -21.68 16.05 -20.53
N TRP A 1108 -21.09 15.07 -19.82
CA TRP A 1108 -19.99 14.24 -20.33
C TRP A 1108 -20.40 13.43 -21.57
N ILE A 1109 -21.55 12.74 -21.54
CA ILE A 1109 -22.05 12.01 -22.72
C ILE A 1109 -22.34 12.98 -23.86
N GLU A 1110 -23.04 14.08 -23.58
CA GLU A 1110 -23.46 15.03 -24.61
C GLU A 1110 -22.27 15.61 -25.36
N PHE A 1111 -21.21 15.96 -24.64
CA PHE A 1111 -19.98 16.46 -25.24
C PHE A 1111 -19.34 15.40 -26.14
N TRP A 1112 -19.06 14.22 -25.61
CA TRP A 1112 -18.31 13.19 -26.34
C TRP A 1112 -19.10 12.49 -27.46
N SER A 1113 -20.42 12.62 -27.48
CA SER A 1113 -21.25 12.04 -28.55
C SER A 1113 -21.23 12.85 -29.86
N ARG A 1114 -20.59 14.02 -29.86
CA ARG A 1114 -20.50 14.91 -31.02
C ARG A 1114 -19.32 14.55 -31.93
N PRO A 1115 -19.38 14.85 -33.24
CA PRO A 1115 -18.26 14.64 -34.15
C PRO A 1115 -17.04 15.49 -33.77
N ALA A 1116 -15.83 14.96 -34.00
CA ALA A 1116 -14.58 15.64 -33.63
C ALA A 1116 -14.41 17.07 -34.23
N ALA A 1117 -14.99 17.30 -35.42
CA ALA A 1117 -14.97 18.61 -36.10
C ALA A 1117 -15.85 19.69 -35.43
N SER A 1118 -16.67 19.32 -34.45
CA SER A 1118 -17.63 20.21 -33.80
C SER A 1118 -17.23 20.63 -32.38
N PHE A 1119 -16.04 20.28 -31.90
CA PHE A 1119 -15.60 20.67 -30.56
C PHE A 1119 -15.20 22.15 -30.53
N ASP A 1120 -16.01 23.00 -29.91
CA ASP A 1120 -15.69 24.41 -29.67
C ASP A 1120 -15.96 24.86 -28.22
N ALA A 1121 -15.51 26.07 -27.88
CA ALA A 1121 -15.64 26.63 -26.53
C ALA A 1121 -17.10 26.91 -26.12
N THR A 1122 -17.98 27.21 -27.08
CA THR A 1122 -19.41 27.45 -26.85
C THR A 1122 -20.14 26.17 -26.42
N ILE A 1123 -19.73 25.05 -26.99
CA ILE A 1123 -20.26 23.71 -26.70
C ILE A 1123 -19.76 23.16 -25.37
N ALA A 1124 -18.56 23.59 -24.94
CA ALA A 1124 -17.94 23.19 -23.69
C ALA A 1124 -18.56 23.81 -22.42
N GLY A 1125 -19.52 24.73 -22.53
CA GLY A 1125 -19.83 25.77 -21.51
C GLY A 1125 -20.11 25.34 -20.06
N HIS A 1126 -20.30 24.06 -19.75
CA HIS A 1126 -20.46 23.54 -18.38
C HIS A 1126 -19.33 22.59 -17.93
N LEU A 1127 -18.42 22.21 -18.84
CA LEU A 1127 -17.28 21.35 -18.55
C LEU A 1127 -16.03 22.19 -18.29
N PRO A 1128 -15.28 21.91 -17.20
CA PRO A 1128 -14.04 22.61 -16.91
C PRO A 1128 -12.98 22.29 -17.98
N ASN A 1129 -12.32 23.30 -18.50
CA ASN A 1129 -11.08 23.14 -19.26
C ASN A 1129 -9.89 23.38 -18.32
N VAL A 1130 -9.01 22.39 -18.21
CA VAL A 1130 -7.85 22.43 -17.29
C VAL A 1130 -6.55 22.78 -18.00
N LEU A 1131 -6.53 22.87 -19.34
CA LEU A 1131 -5.30 23.23 -20.05
C LEU A 1131 -4.97 24.71 -19.86
N PRO A 1132 -3.68 25.06 -19.82
CA PRO A 1132 -3.26 26.44 -19.87
C PRO A 1132 -3.77 27.09 -21.17
N LYS A 1133 -4.28 28.33 -21.06
CA LYS A 1133 -4.62 29.16 -22.22
C LYS A 1133 -3.38 29.20 -23.13
N GLY A 1134 -3.54 28.80 -24.38
CA GLY A 1134 -2.44 28.74 -25.35
C GLY A 1134 -1.76 30.10 -25.49
N ARG A 1135 -0.47 30.08 -25.82
CA ARG A 1135 0.29 31.30 -26.15
C ARG A 1135 -0.29 32.01 -27.37
#